data_AF-Q587E2-F1
#
_entry.id   AF-Q587E2-F1
#
_cell.length_a   1.000
_cell.length_b   1.000
_cell.length_c   1.000
_cell.angle_alpha   90.00
_cell.angle_beta   90.00
_cell.angle_gamma   90.00
#
_symmetry.space_group_name_H-M   'P 1'
#
loop_
_entity.id
_entity.type
_entity.pdbx_description
1 polymer ?
#
loop_
_entity_poly.entity_id
_entity_poly.type
_entity_poly.pdbx_seq_one_letter_code
_entity_poly.pdbx_strand_id
1 'polypeptide(L)'
;MSEPTTPIEPNCLTSSECVRRVAKLLEQLDAAGLRYDPAQPPAPDAVENILITDKWSCRTCGATDVSTCPHTGRPHRRYLVRIAQDILRLIGARTGQFVVRPPKMSSSMDGRSRLRSLRRVTMNPQALLLAYYYAIPSCEEVDSLVTECAQHFLVLLGHLNQYGAQGEVSGEYADALLSSTALMWREYSRRIAEGLDLSKITDRQACKDTLLNATKETYLAVAREIRISPSNECLNAFLQLLRVRLGRVAPQEDLDKLEASDQQQQRYDDDEEQAELNRHGKCSLNRTSLLQSSAPPVLLSEGNTSGSDAEAPSPVAIGPPLPPNWYIDEHGRSRPPQVTEEQRRKERFSRMEFRARKAYETVIKVPEQKDDPLKKEVIAALNDAQLGILAEQCNQQPPDLRNVPSFLNLVVEGLLNALPRRLRSRVEQEVRDVLDWRVVRRSVMGSPGNISVLTRYVMGKVAQYGAPAKSEETLSLAERISEDLEKCLPDLGTAVANAFRVMFSSIRQLHEDVAHYSLLYIAPQLRDNAVPFMREFIVECLPSVEKWESSLAFVRRYFNDERVTAWIASPVAASLTIVTESAKRLRGCLVFGLIDLLRSSGCQPNERWHDYPTECFFFEKPIVFFAANAVQECALLLLLSGTVSTIFRAKGMDSATINGILKQLHDKFRRLLSEQLTLSLLKTCVSDLMRKVLVETKPECVLTDAEVQQLNGAVEKMTDTGSTLYMTFEKRIILFIEAVLARGENDPAPLGLVTDSLKQVAALLQRALTLNWEVYRLVYDGLLSHVEQQEASA
;
A
#
# COMPACT_ATOMS: atom_id res chain seq x y z
N MET A 1 23.31 21.66 23.13
CA MET A 1 21.91 21.20 23.16
C MET A 1 21.37 21.35 21.76
N SER A 2 20.91 20.26 21.14
CA SER A 2 20.40 20.28 19.77
C SER A 2 18.97 20.84 19.74
N GLU A 3 18.62 21.59 18.69
CA GLU A 3 17.23 21.95 18.45
C GLU A 3 16.38 20.68 18.26
N PRO A 4 15.15 20.62 18.78
CA PRO A 4 14.22 19.57 18.42
C PRO A 4 13.84 19.76 16.95
N THR A 5 14.43 18.95 16.08
CA THR A 5 14.20 19.00 14.63
C THR A 5 12.70 18.91 14.33
N THR A 6 12.12 20.03 13.90
CA THR A 6 10.77 20.05 13.35
C THR A 6 10.66 18.97 12.27
N PRO A 7 9.57 18.19 12.20
CA PRO A 7 9.42 17.15 11.20
C PRO A 7 9.23 17.79 9.82
N ILE A 8 10.34 18.11 9.15
CA ILE A 8 10.39 18.64 7.79
C ILE A 8 9.60 17.69 6.90
N GLU A 9 8.55 18.19 6.24
CA GLU A 9 7.76 17.37 5.33
C GLU A 9 8.66 16.98 4.14
N PRO A 10 8.96 15.69 3.92
CA PRO A 10 10.05 15.26 3.04
C PRO A 10 9.75 15.42 1.55
N ASN A 11 8.57 15.95 1.21
CA ASN A 11 8.04 16.01 -0.16
C ASN A 11 8.66 17.13 -1.02
N CYS A 12 9.31 18.14 -0.41
CA CYS A 12 9.90 19.27 -1.13
C CYS A 12 11.41 19.12 -1.41
N LEU A 13 12.02 17.98 -1.08
CA LEU A 13 13.46 17.78 -1.23
C LEU A 13 13.83 17.43 -2.68
N THR A 14 14.78 18.17 -3.23
CA THR A 14 15.47 17.78 -4.47
C THR A 14 16.30 16.52 -4.24
N SER A 15 16.57 15.78 -5.32
CA SER A 15 17.34 14.52 -5.30
C SER A 15 18.73 14.72 -4.71
N SER A 16 19.41 15.80 -5.11
CA SER A 16 20.73 16.17 -4.59
C SER A 16 20.71 16.66 -3.14
N GLU A 17 19.63 17.29 -2.66
CA GLU A 17 19.46 17.57 -1.23
C GLU A 17 19.13 16.31 -0.42
N CYS A 18 18.35 15.38 -0.99
CA CYS A 18 18.06 14.10 -0.40
C CYS A 18 19.34 13.27 -0.18
N VAL A 19 20.18 13.14 -1.21
CA VAL A 19 21.50 12.47 -1.12
C VAL A 19 22.39 13.13 -0.05
N ARG A 20 22.54 14.46 -0.07
CA ARG A 20 23.34 15.19 0.95
C ARG A 20 22.79 15.05 2.39
N ARG A 21 21.47 14.88 2.56
CA ARG A 21 20.85 14.57 3.87
C ARG A 21 21.03 13.11 4.28
N VAL A 22 21.05 12.17 3.33
CA VAL A 22 21.36 10.76 3.58
C VAL A 22 22.83 10.57 3.98
N ALA A 23 23.77 11.24 3.31
CA ALA A 23 25.18 11.24 3.70
C ALA A 23 25.38 11.68 5.16
N LYS A 24 24.82 12.82 5.56
CA LYS A 24 24.87 13.31 6.96
C LYS A 24 24.22 12.40 8.01
N LEU A 25 23.44 11.40 7.59
CA LEU A 25 22.93 10.35 8.47
C LEU A 25 23.82 9.11 8.44
N LEU A 26 24.45 8.79 7.31
CA LEU A 26 25.45 7.73 7.18
C LEU A 26 26.74 8.07 7.93
N GLU A 27 27.20 9.34 7.92
CA GLU A 27 28.26 9.86 8.79
C GLU A 27 28.00 9.55 10.28
N GLN A 28 26.73 9.54 10.72
CA GLN A 28 26.36 9.22 12.11
C GLN A 28 26.34 7.71 12.40
N LEU A 29 26.25 6.85 11.37
CA LEU A 29 26.47 5.40 11.50
C LEU A 29 27.97 5.08 11.48
N ASP A 30 28.73 5.69 10.56
CA ASP A 30 30.19 5.57 10.49
C ASP A 30 30.84 6.02 11.82
N ALA A 31 30.44 7.18 12.36
CA ALA A 31 30.91 7.69 13.66
C ALA A 31 30.46 6.82 14.86
N ALA A 32 29.48 5.94 14.67
CA ALA A 32 29.07 4.94 15.65
C ALA A 32 29.76 3.57 15.46
N GLY A 33 30.70 3.46 14.52
CA GLY A 33 31.44 2.23 14.21
C GLY A 33 30.78 1.33 13.16
N LEU A 34 29.62 1.72 12.60
CA LEU A 34 28.96 1.01 11.51
C LEU A 34 29.39 1.60 10.15
N ARG A 35 30.69 1.50 9.85
CA ARG A 35 31.25 1.71 8.52
C ARG A 35 31.49 0.35 7.85
N TYR A 36 31.11 0.23 6.58
CA TYR A 36 31.43 -0.93 5.75
C TYR A 36 32.45 -0.55 4.69
N ASP A 37 33.60 -1.22 4.71
CA ASP A 37 34.62 -1.13 3.67
C ASP A 37 34.75 -2.51 3.01
N PRO A 38 34.53 -2.65 1.68
CA PRO A 38 34.60 -3.96 1.03
C PRO A 38 36.03 -4.55 0.98
N ALA A 39 37.07 -3.75 1.23
CA ALA A 39 38.45 -4.24 1.35
C ALA A 39 38.82 -4.63 2.79
N GLN A 40 38.16 -4.03 3.79
CA GLN A 40 38.37 -4.30 5.22
C GLN A 40 37.00 -4.31 5.95
N PRO A 41 36.18 -5.37 5.79
CA PRO A 41 34.90 -5.45 6.48
C PRO A 41 35.13 -5.49 8.00
N PRO A 42 34.25 -4.85 8.79
CA PRO A 42 34.34 -4.93 10.25
C PRO A 42 34.21 -6.38 10.73
N ALA A 43 34.86 -6.71 11.85
CA ALA A 43 34.71 -8.03 12.46
C ALA A 43 33.24 -8.28 12.87
N PRO A 44 32.71 -9.51 12.73
CA PRO A 44 31.31 -9.81 13.06
C PRO A 44 31.02 -9.49 14.52
N ASP A 45 31.90 -9.89 15.44
CA ASP A 45 31.90 -9.54 16.86
C ASP A 45 31.77 -8.04 17.10
N ALA A 46 32.43 -7.19 16.29
CA ALA A 46 32.42 -5.75 16.47
C ALA A 46 31.06 -5.15 16.10
N VAL A 47 30.47 -5.59 14.99
CA VAL A 47 29.11 -5.20 14.59
C VAL A 47 28.08 -5.75 15.58
N GLU A 48 28.21 -7.00 15.99
CA GLU A 48 27.34 -7.63 17.01
C GLU A 48 27.41 -6.87 18.35
N ASN A 49 28.61 -6.47 18.80
CA ASN A 49 28.81 -5.65 19.99
C ASN A 49 28.18 -4.25 19.92
N ILE A 50 27.90 -3.74 18.72
CA ILE A 50 27.16 -2.50 18.46
C ILE A 50 25.65 -2.74 18.37
N LEU A 51 25.20 -3.87 17.80
CA LEU A 51 23.78 -4.14 17.53
C LEU A 51 23.04 -4.85 18.68
N ILE A 52 23.71 -5.71 19.46
CA ILE A 52 23.08 -6.61 20.43
C ILE A 52 23.10 -6.08 21.87
N THR A 53 24.04 -5.20 22.22
CA THR A 53 24.35 -4.90 23.64
C THR A 53 23.24 -4.21 24.44
N ASP A 54 22.17 -3.71 23.81
CA ASP A 54 21.14 -2.97 24.52
C ASP A 54 19.67 -3.38 24.26
N LYS A 55 18.89 -3.25 25.34
CA LYS A 55 17.42 -3.23 25.32
C LYS A 55 16.95 -1.88 24.74
N TRP A 56 15.62 -1.67 24.67
CA TRP A 56 15.04 -0.40 24.17
C TRP A 56 15.37 0.84 25.03
N SER A 57 15.88 0.62 26.25
CA SER A 57 16.58 1.58 27.11
C SER A 57 17.96 1.02 27.47
N CYS A 58 18.94 1.90 27.69
CA CYS A 58 20.29 1.48 28.00
C CYS A 58 20.37 0.77 29.35
N ARG A 59 20.95 -0.44 29.41
CA ARG A 59 21.15 -1.15 30.69
C ARG A 59 22.09 -0.40 31.65
N THR A 60 23.06 0.36 31.12
CA THR A 60 24.10 1.02 31.94
C THR A 60 23.71 2.42 32.38
N CYS A 61 23.11 3.23 31.50
CA CYS A 61 22.78 4.64 31.80
C CYS A 61 21.27 4.95 31.84
N GLY A 62 20.40 3.97 31.58
CA GLY A 62 18.93 4.16 31.51
C GLY A 62 18.42 4.99 30.33
N ALA A 63 19.27 5.80 29.70
CA ALA A 63 18.89 6.73 28.65
C ALA A 63 18.32 6.02 27.41
N THR A 64 17.47 6.76 26.69
CA THR A 64 16.80 6.28 25.48
C THR A 64 17.03 7.19 24.26
N ASP A 65 17.45 8.44 24.47
CA ASP A 65 17.50 9.48 23.43
C ASP A 65 18.89 10.14 23.26
N VAL A 66 19.90 9.68 23.99
CA VAL A 66 21.31 10.09 23.81
C VAL A 66 21.97 9.25 22.70
N SER A 67 22.95 9.78 21.97
CA SER A 67 23.66 9.06 20.90
C SER A 67 24.48 7.88 21.43
N THR A 68 25.33 8.12 22.43
CA THR A 68 26.22 7.14 23.08
C THR A 68 25.95 7.02 24.58
N CYS A 69 26.23 5.85 25.15
CA CYS A 69 26.16 5.62 26.59
C CYS A 69 27.36 6.31 27.29
N PRO A 70 27.14 7.23 28.26
CA PRO A 70 28.23 7.92 28.95
C PRO A 70 29.09 6.99 29.84
N HIS A 71 28.66 5.75 30.10
CA HIS A 71 29.41 4.78 30.91
C HIS A 71 30.19 3.75 30.08
N THR A 72 29.81 3.50 28.82
CA THR A 72 30.48 2.48 27.98
C THR A 72 31.09 3.04 26.69
N GLY A 73 30.79 4.30 26.35
CA GLY A 73 31.18 4.93 25.08
C GLY A 73 30.42 4.41 23.84
N ARG A 74 29.68 3.30 23.97
CA ARG A 74 29.01 2.62 22.84
C ARG A 74 27.75 3.38 22.39
N PRO A 75 27.39 3.35 21.09
CA PRO A 75 26.15 3.94 20.59
C PRO A 75 24.91 3.20 21.12
N HIS A 76 23.83 3.93 21.39
CA HIS A 76 22.55 3.31 21.77
C HIS A 76 21.82 2.75 20.55
N ARG A 77 21.37 1.49 20.64
CA ARG A 77 20.58 0.82 19.57
C ARG A 77 19.36 1.65 19.12
N ARG A 78 18.68 2.37 20.03
CA ARG A 78 17.54 3.26 19.72
C ARG A 78 17.94 4.49 18.88
N TYR A 79 19.16 5.02 19.05
CA TYR A 79 19.70 6.10 18.23
C TYR A 79 20.02 5.60 16.81
N LEU A 80 20.73 4.49 16.69
CA LEU A 80 21.01 3.82 15.40
C LEU A 80 19.72 3.48 14.63
N VAL A 81 18.71 2.95 15.32
CA VAL A 81 17.40 2.62 14.73
C VAL A 81 16.64 3.87 14.26
N ARG A 82 16.84 5.04 14.88
CA ARG A 82 16.28 6.30 14.34
C ARG A 82 16.99 6.74 13.07
N ILE A 83 18.33 6.77 13.08
CA ILE A 83 19.13 7.12 11.89
C ILE A 83 18.74 6.23 10.69
N ALA A 84 18.67 4.91 10.92
CA ALA A 84 18.21 3.95 9.92
C ALA A 84 16.76 4.20 9.44
N GLN A 85 15.85 4.66 10.31
CA GLN A 85 14.51 5.08 9.88
C GLN A 85 14.56 6.34 9.00
N ASP A 86 15.40 7.32 9.33
CA ASP A 86 15.45 8.58 8.60
C ASP A 86 16.16 8.47 7.24
N ILE A 87 17.19 7.62 7.14
CA ILE A 87 17.77 7.20 5.84
C ILE A 87 16.70 6.57 4.94
N LEU A 88 15.95 5.57 5.46
CA LEU A 88 14.89 4.91 4.70
C LEU A 88 13.71 5.85 4.36
N ARG A 89 13.41 6.84 5.21
CA ARG A 89 12.40 7.87 4.90
C ARG A 89 12.84 8.80 3.77
N LEU A 90 14.10 9.24 3.76
CA LEU A 90 14.63 10.12 2.73
C LEU A 90 14.68 9.42 1.37
N ILE A 91 15.31 8.24 1.30
CA ILE A 91 15.32 7.40 0.09
C ILE A 91 13.87 7.14 -0.37
N GLY A 92 13.02 6.69 0.56
CA GLY A 92 11.61 6.40 0.29
C GLY A 92 10.79 7.60 -0.20
N ALA A 93 11.13 8.84 0.14
CA ALA A 93 10.41 10.03 -0.32
C ALA A 93 10.59 10.31 -1.82
N ARG A 94 11.75 9.95 -2.39
CA ARG A 94 11.98 10.01 -3.85
C ARG A 94 11.50 8.74 -4.55
N THR A 95 11.89 7.57 -4.07
CA THR A 95 11.85 6.32 -4.86
C THR A 95 10.97 5.20 -4.27
N GLY A 96 10.24 5.50 -3.19
CA GLY A 96 9.29 4.57 -2.58
C GLY A 96 7.95 4.44 -3.33
N GLN A 97 7.19 3.39 -3.00
CA GLN A 97 5.83 3.18 -3.51
C GLN A 97 4.86 4.23 -2.95
N PHE A 98 3.89 4.67 -3.76
CA PHE A 98 2.85 5.57 -3.31
C PHE A 98 1.93 4.91 -2.27
N VAL A 99 1.85 5.51 -1.09
CA VAL A 99 0.88 5.14 -0.05
C VAL A 99 0.03 6.35 0.29
N VAL A 100 -1.21 6.39 -0.22
CA VAL A 100 -2.23 7.36 0.22
C VAL A 100 -2.77 6.90 1.57
N ARG A 101 -2.38 7.56 2.66
CA ARG A 101 -2.96 7.28 3.97
C ARG A 101 -4.20 8.16 4.21
N PRO A 102 -5.25 7.65 4.88
CA PRO A 102 -6.25 8.52 5.49
C PRO A 102 -5.57 9.43 6.53
N PRO A 103 -6.15 10.61 6.84
CA PRO A 103 -5.67 11.44 7.94
C PRO A 103 -5.64 10.65 9.26
N LYS A 104 -4.78 11.06 10.21
CA LYS A 104 -4.88 10.51 11.58
C LYS A 104 -6.26 10.87 12.13
N MET A 105 -6.85 9.99 12.92
CA MET A 105 -8.23 10.20 13.42
C MET A 105 -8.36 11.51 14.21
N SER A 106 -7.36 11.90 15.00
CA SER A 106 -7.31 13.23 15.63
C SER A 106 -7.37 14.36 14.61
N SER A 107 -6.47 14.40 13.63
CA SER A 107 -6.51 15.42 12.57
C SER A 107 -7.83 15.45 11.78
N SER A 108 -8.53 14.32 11.62
CA SER A 108 -9.87 14.28 11.02
C SER A 108 -10.97 14.83 11.94
N MET A 109 -10.84 14.64 13.26
CA MET A 109 -11.72 15.20 14.29
C MET A 109 -11.50 16.71 14.53
N ASP A 110 -10.39 17.25 14.01
CA ASP A 110 -9.98 18.65 14.14
C ASP A 110 -10.01 19.43 12.81
N GLY A 111 -10.42 18.80 11.70
CA GLY A 111 -10.59 19.42 10.36
C GLY A 111 -9.35 19.50 9.49
N ARG A 112 -8.20 19.01 9.98
CA ARG A 112 -6.92 18.97 9.24
C ARG A 112 -6.83 17.70 8.40
N SER A 113 -7.87 17.45 7.61
CA SER A 113 -8.20 16.14 7.03
C SER A 113 -7.40 15.74 5.78
N ARG A 114 -6.54 16.63 5.26
CA ARG A 114 -5.87 16.48 3.95
C ARG A 114 -5.26 15.10 3.76
N LEU A 115 -5.61 14.47 2.63
CA LEU A 115 -5.07 13.17 2.23
C LEU A 115 -3.55 13.26 2.05
N ARG A 116 -2.81 12.36 2.70
CA ARG A 116 -1.33 12.32 2.60
C ARG A 116 -0.91 11.20 1.66
N SER A 117 -0.71 11.54 0.40
CA SER A 117 0.16 10.82 -0.54
C SER A 117 1.60 10.92 -0.04
N LEU A 118 2.24 9.77 0.20
CA LEU A 118 3.67 9.69 0.51
C LEU A 118 4.28 8.49 -0.22
N ARG A 119 5.37 8.73 -0.95
CA ARG A 119 6.26 7.65 -1.40
C ARG A 119 6.94 7.04 -0.16
N ARG A 120 7.01 5.70 -0.09
CA ARG A 120 7.60 4.95 1.05
C ARG A 120 8.26 3.65 0.59
N VAL A 121 9.38 3.29 1.22
CA VAL A 121 9.97 1.93 1.17
C VAL A 121 9.50 1.09 2.37
N THR A 122 9.85 -0.20 2.35
CA THR A 122 9.69 -1.12 3.48
C THR A 122 10.47 -0.61 4.70
N MET A 123 9.75 -0.16 5.74
CA MET A 123 10.35 0.44 6.95
C MET A 123 10.84 -0.62 7.94
N ASN A 124 11.91 -1.35 7.60
CA ASN A 124 12.60 -2.24 8.54
C ASN A 124 14.00 -1.68 8.90
N PRO A 125 14.11 -0.69 9.80
CA PRO A 125 15.39 -0.10 10.17
C PRO A 125 16.33 -1.09 10.87
N GLN A 126 15.81 -2.17 11.46
CA GLN A 126 16.65 -3.20 12.08
C GLN A 126 17.34 -4.05 11.02
N ALA A 127 16.66 -4.39 9.91
CA ALA A 127 17.31 -5.05 8.78
C ALA A 127 18.39 -4.15 8.12
N LEU A 128 18.21 -2.83 8.05
CA LEU A 128 19.28 -1.92 7.58
C LEU A 128 20.53 -2.04 8.44
N LEU A 129 20.38 -1.99 9.76
CA LEU A 129 21.51 -2.13 10.68
C LEU A 129 22.14 -3.53 10.63
N LEU A 130 21.33 -4.59 10.49
CA LEU A 130 21.82 -5.97 10.29
C LEU A 130 22.57 -6.18 8.98
N ALA A 131 22.45 -5.26 7.99
CA ALA A 131 23.19 -5.39 6.73
C ALA A 131 24.71 -5.38 6.99
N TYR A 132 25.16 -4.57 7.96
CA TYR A 132 26.56 -4.49 8.37
C TYR A 132 27.09 -5.79 8.96
N TYR A 133 26.23 -6.66 9.50
CA TYR A 133 26.59 -7.99 10.00
C TYR A 133 26.54 -9.02 8.84
N TYR A 134 25.41 -9.09 8.13
CA TYR A 134 25.22 -10.06 7.04
C TYR A 134 26.05 -9.78 5.78
N ALA A 135 26.67 -8.60 5.63
CA ALA A 135 27.61 -8.34 4.55
C ALA A 135 29.00 -8.98 4.78
N ILE A 136 29.28 -9.51 5.97
CA ILE A 136 30.58 -10.08 6.34
C ILE A 136 30.66 -11.53 5.82
N PRO A 137 31.63 -11.88 4.95
CA PRO A 137 31.67 -13.19 4.29
C PRO A 137 31.79 -14.42 5.20
N SER A 138 32.17 -14.25 6.47
CA SER A 138 32.34 -15.33 7.45
C SER A 138 31.07 -15.69 8.23
N CYS A 139 29.92 -15.08 7.91
CA CYS A 139 28.63 -15.39 8.54
C CYS A 139 28.02 -16.66 7.92
N GLU A 140 28.50 -17.84 8.32
CA GLU A 140 28.02 -19.15 7.81
C GLU A 140 26.52 -19.42 8.07
N GLU A 141 25.90 -18.66 8.98
CA GLU A 141 24.48 -18.76 9.35
C GLU A 141 23.51 -18.29 8.24
N VAL A 142 24.00 -17.66 7.17
CA VAL A 142 23.17 -16.89 6.22
C VAL A 142 23.49 -17.21 4.77
N ASP A 143 22.44 -17.27 3.94
CA ASP A 143 22.56 -17.57 2.51
C ASP A 143 23.45 -16.55 1.77
N SER A 144 24.37 -17.07 0.97
CA SER A 144 25.13 -16.39 -0.08
C SER A 144 24.43 -15.20 -0.76
N LEU A 145 23.17 -15.36 -1.16
CA LEU A 145 22.39 -14.32 -1.85
C LEU A 145 21.99 -13.18 -0.91
N VAL A 146 21.71 -13.45 0.36
CA VAL A 146 21.46 -12.42 1.37
C VAL A 146 22.74 -11.64 1.64
N THR A 147 23.88 -12.34 1.73
CA THR A 147 25.22 -11.74 1.85
C THR A 147 25.55 -10.84 0.65
N GLU A 148 25.36 -11.30 -0.58
CA GLU A 148 25.55 -10.50 -1.80
C GLU A 148 24.64 -9.27 -1.83
N CYS A 149 23.36 -9.43 -1.49
CA CYS A 149 22.38 -8.34 -1.36
C CYS A 149 22.82 -7.30 -0.33
N ALA A 150 23.21 -7.74 0.87
CA ALA A 150 23.67 -6.89 1.97
C ALA A 150 24.92 -6.10 1.55
N GLN A 151 25.93 -6.80 1.02
CA GLN A 151 27.16 -6.18 0.51
C GLN A 151 26.89 -5.16 -0.60
N HIS A 152 25.94 -5.42 -1.51
CA HIS A 152 25.66 -4.48 -2.61
C HIS A 152 24.90 -3.26 -2.08
N PHE A 153 23.91 -3.45 -1.22
CA PHE A 153 23.17 -2.37 -0.59
C PHE A 153 24.09 -1.47 0.26
N LEU A 154 25.03 -2.03 1.03
CA LEU A 154 26.02 -1.25 1.78
C LEU A 154 27.02 -0.52 0.87
N VAL A 155 27.40 -1.09 -0.28
CA VAL A 155 28.27 -0.41 -1.26
C VAL A 155 27.55 0.80 -1.89
N LEU A 156 26.24 0.70 -2.15
CA LEU A 156 25.42 1.85 -2.57
C LEU A 156 25.26 2.90 -1.47
N LEU A 157 25.07 2.51 -0.21
CA LEU A 157 25.06 3.44 0.92
C LEU A 157 26.44 4.13 1.08
N GLY A 158 27.54 3.39 1.00
CA GLY A 158 28.89 3.94 1.06
C GLY A 158 29.15 4.98 -0.03
N HIS A 159 28.66 4.73 -1.26
CA HIS A 159 28.77 5.71 -2.32
C HIS A 159 27.80 6.90 -2.15
N LEU A 160 26.57 6.69 -1.66
CA LEU A 160 25.68 7.79 -1.25
C LEU A 160 26.31 8.69 -0.17
N ASN A 161 27.11 8.13 0.74
CA ASN A 161 27.85 8.91 1.73
C ASN A 161 28.96 9.73 1.06
N GLN A 162 29.86 9.07 0.33
CA GLN A 162 30.98 9.72 -0.36
C GLN A 162 30.53 10.82 -1.34
N TYR A 163 29.53 10.53 -2.16
CA TYR A 163 29.00 11.46 -3.16
C TYR A 163 28.14 12.56 -2.51
N GLY A 164 27.34 12.23 -1.49
CA GLY A 164 26.58 13.24 -0.73
C GLY A 164 27.42 14.11 0.21
N ALA A 165 28.70 13.81 0.39
CA ALA A 165 29.68 14.71 1.00
C ALA A 165 30.32 15.68 -0.02
N GLN A 166 30.18 15.45 -1.33
CA GLN A 166 30.64 16.38 -2.37
C GLN A 166 29.72 17.61 -2.43
N GLY A 167 30.30 18.78 -2.75
CA GLY A 167 29.57 20.05 -2.72
C GLY A 167 28.56 20.20 -3.86
N GLU A 168 28.91 19.67 -5.04
CA GLU A 168 28.07 19.62 -6.23
C GLU A 168 27.63 18.17 -6.47
N VAL A 169 26.33 17.99 -6.68
CA VAL A 169 25.67 16.69 -6.75
C VAL A 169 24.63 16.77 -7.87
N SER A 170 24.94 16.17 -9.02
CA SER A 170 24.06 16.03 -10.18
C SER A 170 22.70 15.46 -9.78
N GLY A 171 21.62 16.10 -10.23
CA GLY A 171 20.25 15.75 -9.86
C GLY A 171 19.79 14.42 -10.45
N GLU A 172 20.18 14.14 -11.69
CA GLU A 172 19.81 12.92 -12.41
C GLU A 172 20.56 11.71 -11.85
N TYR A 173 21.88 11.81 -11.68
CA TYR A 173 22.66 10.76 -11.05
C TYR A 173 22.24 10.53 -9.59
N ALA A 174 21.83 11.58 -8.86
CA ALA A 174 21.24 11.44 -7.52
C ALA A 174 19.91 10.66 -7.52
N ASP A 175 18.96 10.92 -8.43
CA ASP A 175 17.73 10.11 -8.52
C ASP A 175 18.00 8.68 -9.00
N ALA A 176 18.97 8.47 -9.92
CA ALA A 176 19.40 7.14 -10.33
C ALA A 176 19.99 6.34 -9.15
N LEU A 177 20.95 6.92 -8.42
CA LEU A 177 21.60 6.30 -7.26
C LEU A 177 20.60 6.02 -6.12
N LEU A 178 19.66 6.93 -5.84
CA LEU A 178 18.57 6.70 -4.89
C LEU A 178 17.59 5.61 -5.37
N SER A 179 17.42 5.43 -6.68
CA SER A 179 16.55 4.40 -7.26
C SER A 179 17.17 3.02 -7.16
N SER A 180 18.44 2.87 -7.57
CA SER A 180 19.23 1.64 -7.36
C SER A 180 19.27 1.26 -5.89
N THR A 181 19.53 2.22 -4.99
CA THR A 181 19.56 1.97 -3.53
C THR A 181 18.21 1.48 -3.00
N ALA A 182 17.09 2.04 -3.49
CA ALA A 182 15.76 1.62 -3.08
C ALA A 182 15.32 0.25 -3.67
N LEU A 183 15.77 -0.07 -4.88
CA LEU A 183 15.58 -1.39 -5.49
C LEU A 183 16.38 -2.45 -4.72
N MET A 184 17.65 -2.18 -4.45
CA MET A 184 18.52 -3.05 -3.66
C MET A 184 18.05 -3.23 -2.22
N TRP A 185 17.57 -2.15 -1.58
CA TRP A 185 16.89 -2.23 -0.29
C TRP A 185 15.66 -3.16 -0.34
N ARG A 186 14.87 -3.11 -1.42
CA ARG A 186 13.66 -3.91 -1.59
C ARG A 186 13.98 -5.40 -1.78
N GLU A 187 15.01 -5.76 -2.54
CA GLU A 187 15.47 -7.15 -2.61
C GLU A 187 16.02 -7.60 -1.25
N TYR A 188 17.02 -6.91 -0.70
CA TYR A 188 17.65 -7.25 0.58
C TYR A 188 16.64 -7.41 1.73
N SER A 189 15.70 -6.47 1.89
CA SER A 189 14.67 -6.55 2.93
C SER A 189 13.62 -7.64 2.69
N ARG A 190 13.44 -8.11 1.43
CA ARG A 190 12.65 -9.30 1.13
C ARG A 190 13.43 -10.58 1.45
N ARG A 191 14.71 -10.68 1.02
CA ARG A 191 15.53 -11.88 1.21
C ARG A 191 15.88 -12.15 2.68
N ILE A 192 15.83 -11.14 3.56
CA ILE A 192 15.85 -11.37 5.03
C ILE A 192 14.53 -11.90 5.58
N ALA A 193 13.39 -11.47 5.04
CA ALA A 193 12.08 -12.00 5.46
C ALA A 193 11.86 -13.44 4.95
N GLU A 194 12.47 -13.80 3.82
CA GLU A 194 12.52 -15.17 3.27
C GLU A 194 13.59 -16.02 3.97
N GLY A 195 14.85 -15.56 3.98
CA GLY A 195 16.06 -16.33 4.30
C GLY A 195 16.31 -16.64 5.79
N LEU A 196 15.47 -16.15 6.70
CA LEU A 196 15.33 -16.73 8.04
C LEU A 196 14.71 -18.14 8.00
N ASP A 197 14.26 -18.57 6.83
CA ASP A 197 13.72 -19.89 6.55
C ASP A 197 14.29 -20.36 5.20
N LEU A 198 15.42 -21.09 5.24
CA LEU A 198 16.15 -21.57 4.04
C LEU A 198 15.25 -22.33 3.05
N SER A 199 14.12 -22.86 3.53
CA SER A 199 13.07 -23.53 2.75
C SER A 199 12.32 -22.62 1.76
N LYS A 200 12.36 -21.29 1.93
CA LYS A 200 11.44 -20.34 1.24
C LYS A 200 12.04 -19.57 0.06
N ILE A 201 13.31 -19.76 -0.29
CA ILE A 201 13.96 -19.03 -1.37
C ILE A 201 13.60 -19.64 -2.74
N THR A 202 12.34 -19.50 -3.13
CA THR A 202 11.73 -20.11 -4.34
C THR A 202 12.29 -19.54 -5.64
N ASP A 203 12.73 -18.28 -5.65
CA ASP A 203 13.23 -17.62 -6.85
C ASP A 203 14.62 -16.98 -6.61
N ARG A 204 15.64 -17.83 -6.78
CA ARG A 204 17.07 -17.48 -6.72
C ARG A 204 17.53 -16.80 -8.02
N GLN A 205 16.95 -17.13 -9.17
CA GLN A 205 17.40 -16.60 -10.45
C GLN A 205 16.91 -15.17 -10.66
N ALA A 206 15.63 -14.86 -10.44
CA ALA A 206 15.16 -13.48 -10.52
C ALA A 206 15.82 -12.58 -9.46
N CYS A 207 16.32 -13.14 -8.36
CA CYS A 207 17.18 -12.41 -7.43
C CYS A 207 18.49 -11.99 -8.11
N LYS A 208 19.23 -12.94 -8.70
CA LYS A 208 20.47 -12.67 -9.46
C LYS A 208 20.23 -11.72 -10.62
N ASP A 209 19.16 -11.90 -11.38
CA ASP A 209 18.81 -11.03 -12.51
C ASP A 209 18.49 -9.60 -12.03
N THR A 210 17.80 -9.45 -10.89
CA THR A 210 17.52 -8.13 -10.29
C THR A 210 18.81 -7.48 -9.76
N LEU A 211 19.69 -8.23 -9.09
CA LEU A 211 21.01 -7.76 -8.66
C LEU A 211 21.86 -7.31 -9.84
N LEU A 212 21.91 -8.11 -10.90
CA LEU A 212 22.67 -7.86 -12.12
C LEU A 212 22.13 -6.64 -12.86
N ASN A 213 20.80 -6.53 -13.03
CA ASN A 213 20.18 -5.37 -13.69
C ASN A 213 20.35 -4.08 -12.87
N ALA A 214 20.13 -4.11 -11.55
CA ALA A 214 20.39 -2.95 -10.68
C ALA A 214 21.87 -2.52 -10.71
N THR A 215 22.79 -3.48 -10.79
CA THR A 215 24.23 -3.19 -10.94
C THR A 215 24.53 -2.59 -12.32
N LYS A 216 23.94 -3.10 -13.41
CA LYS A 216 24.08 -2.57 -14.77
C LYS A 216 23.51 -1.15 -14.90
N GLU A 217 22.30 -0.89 -14.38
CA GLU A 217 21.68 0.44 -14.36
C GLU A 217 22.55 1.45 -13.58
N THR A 218 23.07 1.04 -12.41
CA THR A 218 23.99 1.88 -11.63
C THR A 218 25.30 2.12 -12.36
N TYR A 219 25.88 1.10 -13.00
CA TYR A 219 27.11 1.21 -13.79
C TYR A 219 26.96 2.23 -14.92
N LEU A 220 25.88 2.13 -15.71
CA LEU A 220 25.60 3.07 -16.80
C LEU A 220 25.31 4.49 -16.28
N ALA A 221 24.68 4.63 -15.10
CA ALA A 221 24.49 5.93 -14.48
C ALA A 221 25.81 6.57 -14.00
N VAL A 222 26.72 5.78 -13.42
CA VAL A 222 28.07 6.23 -13.04
C VAL A 222 28.90 6.57 -14.27
N ALA A 223 28.84 5.76 -15.33
CA ALA A 223 29.56 5.99 -16.57
C ALA A 223 29.16 7.33 -17.23
N ARG A 224 27.86 7.65 -17.27
CA ARG A 224 27.38 8.98 -17.73
C ARG A 224 27.88 10.11 -16.84
N GLU A 225 27.81 9.99 -15.52
CA GLU A 225 28.29 11.05 -14.61
C GLU A 225 29.82 11.24 -14.68
N ILE A 226 30.59 10.19 -14.99
CA ILE A 226 32.04 10.28 -15.27
C ILE A 226 32.33 11.05 -16.55
N ARG A 227 31.46 11.01 -17.58
CA ARG A 227 31.65 11.84 -18.79
C ARG A 227 31.54 13.33 -18.46
N ILE A 228 30.61 13.69 -17.57
CA ILE A 228 30.42 15.06 -17.06
C ILE A 228 31.58 15.46 -16.13
N SER A 229 32.01 14.56 -15.24
CA SER A 229 33.02 14.81 -14.20
C SER A 229 34.20 13.81 -14.24
N PRO A 230 35.03 13.80 -15.30
CA PRO A 230 36.02 12.74 -15.52
C PRO A 230 37.14 12.71 -14.47
N SER A 231 37.43 13.86 -13.84
CA SER A 231 38.42 13.99 -12.76
C SER A 231 37.92 13.52 -11.38
N ASN A 232 36.70 13.01 -11.25
CA ASN A 232 36.14 12.56 -9.97
C ASN A 232 36.67 11.17 -9.61
N GLU A 233 37.74 11.12 -8.80
CA GLU A 233 38.36 9.86 -8.36
C GLU A 233 37.37 8.92 -7.65
N CYS A 234 36.40 9.47 -6.90
CA CYS A 234 35.39 8.67 -6.20
C CYS A 234 34.43 7.95 -7.17
N LEU A 235 33.99 8.62 -8.25
CA LEU A 235 33.17 7.98 -9.28
C LEU A 235 33.98 6.89 -10.02
N ASN A 236 35.24 7.18 -10.38
CA ASN A 236 36.12 6.22 -11.04
C ASN A 236 36.37 4.96 -10.18
N ALA A 237 36.68 5.14 -8.88
CA ALA A 237 36.86 4.04 -7.95
C ALA A 237 35.57 3.22 -7.77
N PHE A 238 34.41 3.89 -7.73
CA PHE A 238 33.11 3.24 -7.63
C PHE A 238 32.73 2.46 -8.91
N LEU A 239 33.03 3.00 -10.10
CA LEU A 239 32.85 2.29 -11.38
C LEU A 239 33.69 1.00 -11.41
N GLN A 240 34.96 1.04 -10.99
CA GLN A 240 35.80 -0.16 -10.91
C GLN A 240 35.27 -1.16 -9.87
N LEU A 241 34.75 -0.70 -8.73
CA LEU A 241 34.09 -1.57 -7.75
C LEU A 241 32.83 -2.24 -8.33
N LEU A 242 32.00 -1.51 -9.07
CA LEU A 242 30.84 -2.09 -9.78
C LEU A 242 31.27 -3.10 -10.85
N ARG A 243 32.33 -2.80 -11.63
CA ARG A 243 32.90 -3.69 -12.65
C ARG A 243 33.42 -5.01 -12.04
N VAL A 244 34.16 -4.93 -10.93
CA VAL A 244 34.62 -6.11 -10.18
C VAL A 244 33.46 -6.94 -9.61
N ARG A 245 32.32 -6.32 -9.29
CA ARG A 245 31.12 -7.05 -8.83
C ARG A 245 30.31 -7.65 -9.97
N LEU A 246 30.15 -6.95 -11.09
CA LEU A 246 29.60 -7.52 -12.32
C LEU A 246 30.42 -8.76 -12.74
N GLY A 247 31.76 -8.69 -12.66
CA GLY A 247 32.68 -9.82 -12.92
C GLY A 247 32.56 -11.02 -11.99
N ARG A 248 31.71 -10.97 -10.95
CA ARG A 248 31.36 -12.12 -10.09
C ARG A 248 29.97 -12.70 -10.38
N VAL A 249 29.10 -11.95 -11.04
CA VAL A 249 27.67 -12.27 -11.20
C VAL A 249 27.27 -12.49 -12.67
N ALA A 250 27.94 -11.81 -13.60
CA ALA A 250 27.76 -11.93 -15.05
C ALA A 250 28.92 -12.73 -15.69
N PRO A 251 28.68 -13.46 -16.80
CA PRO A 251 29.77 -13.96 -17.63
C PRO A 251 30.52 -12.78 -18.29
N GLN A 252 31.82 -12.96 -18.58
CA GLN A 252 32.66 -11.89 -19.14
C GLN A 252 32.08 -11.30 -20.43
N GLU A 253 31.49 -12.12 -21.30
CA GLU A 253 30.86 -11.62 -22.52
C GLU A 253 29.75 -10.56 -22.27
N ASP A 254 29.04 -10.65 -21.15
CA ASP A 254 27.94 -9.73 -20.81
C ASP A 254 28.43 -8.44 -20.15
N LEU A 255 29.68 -8.42 -19.65
CA LEU A 255 30.43 -7.22 -19.35
C LEU A 255 30.92 -6.57 -20.64
N ASP A 256 31.56 -7.34 -21.52
CA ASP A 256 32.10 -6.84 -22.78
C ASP A 256 30.99 -6.23 -23.65
N LYS A 257 29.79 -6.84 -23.69
CA LYS A 257 28.58 -6.30 -24.32
C LYS A 257 28.08 -5.01 -23.64
N LEU A 258 28.12 -4.93 -22.31
CA LEU A 258 27.70 -3.74 -21.55
C LEU A 258 28.65 -2.56 -21.81
N GLU A 259 29.96 -2.81 -21.79
CA GLU A 259 31.00 -1.81 -22.04
C GLU A 259 31.00 -1.35 -23.49
N ALA A 260 30.78 -2.25 -24.45
CA ALA A 260 30.56 -1.89 -25.85
C ALA A 260 29.28 -1.05 -26.05
N SER A 261 28.20 -1.37 -25.32
CA SER A 261 26.96 -0.58 -25.35
C SER A 261 27.15 0.81 -24.75
N ASP A 262 27.91 0.93 -23.66
CA ASP A 262 28.24 2.21 -23.05
C ASP A 262 29.08 3.09 -23.98
N GLN A 263 30.11 2.52 -24.63
CA GLN A 263 30.92 3.19 -25.65
C GLN A 263 30.12 3.56 -26.91
N GLN A 264 29.14 2.75 -27.31
CA GLN A 264 28.27 3.07 -28.44
C GLN A 264 27.29 4.19 -28.08
N GLN A 265 26.72 4.16 -26.87
CA GLN A 265 25.91 5.25 -26.33
C GLN A 265 26.73 6.54 -26.29
N GLN A 266 27.98 6.50 -25.82
CA GLN A 266 28.86 7.67 -25.79
C GLN A 266 29.01 8.32 -27.16
N ARG A 267 29.18 7.55 -28.24
CA ARG A 267 29.31 8.13 -29.59
C ARG A 267 28.03 8.84 -30.04
N TYR A 268 26.86 8.31 -29.71
CA TYR A 268 25.58 8.98 -30.00
C TYR A 268 25.42 10.25 -29.15
N ASP A 269 25.76 10.19 -27.85
CA ASP A 269 25.71 11.35 -26.96
C ASP A 269 26.70 12.46 -27.42
N ASP A 270 27.93 12.09 -27.80
CA ASP A 270 28.98 13.00 -28.31
C ASP A 270 28.59 13.62 -29.69
N ASP A 271 27.93 12.85 -30.57
CA ASP A 271 27.43 13.34 -31.87
C ASP A 271 26.21 14.28 -31.70
N GLU A 272 25.32 14.01 -30.73
CA GLU A 272 24.14 14.84 -30.45
C GLU A 272 24.50 16.13 -29.69
N GLU A 273 25.41 16.09 -28.72
CA GLU A 273 25.89 17.30 -28.05
C GLU A 273 26.66 18.22 -29.01
N GLN A 274 27.41 17.67 -29.98
CA GLN A 274 27.99 18.46 -31.07
C GLN A 274 26.90 19.07 -31.99
N ALA A 275 25.77 18.41 -32.19
CA ALA A 275 24.64 18.97 -32.95
C ALA A 275 23.90 20.10 -32.18
N GLU A 276 23.82 20.00 -30.84
CA GLU A 276 23.18 21.00 -29.96
C GLU A 276 24.08 22.22 -29.69
N LEU A 277 25.39 22.03 -29.47
CA LEU A 277 26.36 23.11 -29.32
C LEU A 277 26.45 24.01 -30.56
N ASN A 278 26.28 23.43 -31.75
CA ASN A 278 26.13 24.17 -33.01
C ASN A 278 24.80 24.96 -33.12
N ARG A 279 23.85 24.80 -32.19
CA ARG A 279 22.53 25.45 -32.20
C ARG A 279 22.28 26.43 -31.06
N HIS A 280 22.79 26.20 -29.85
CA HIS A 280 22.30 26.89 -28.64
C HIS A 280 23.34 27.69 -27.84
N GLY A 281 24.26 28.36 -28.53
CA GLY A 281 25.15 29.35 -27.91
C GLY A 281 24.47 30.65 -27.48
N LYS A 282 23.82 30.69 -26.28
CA LYS A 282 23.77 31.85 -25.35
C LYS A 282 22.93 31.62 -24.06
N CYS A 283 23.55 31.98 -22.93
CA CYS A 283 22.96 32.43 -21.65
C CYS A 283 22.20 31.43 -20.75
N SER A 284 22.81 31.13 -19.60
CA SER A 284 22.19 30.69 -18.33
C SER A 284 22.51 31.73 -17.24
N LEU A 285 21.69 31.85 -16.17
CA LEU A 285 22.10 32.05 -14.75
C LEU A 285 20.98 32.49 -13.75
N ASN A 286 20.59 31.55 -12.89
CA ASN A 286 20.39 31.61 -11.42
C ASN A 286 20.08 32.91 -10.63
N ARG A 287 19.00 32.87 -9.80
CA ARG A 287 18.87 33.33 -8.38
C ARG A 287 17.47 32.95 -7.83
N THR A 288 17.18 32.46 -6.60
CA THR A 288 17.91 32.13 -5.33
C THR A 288 17.90 33.20 -4.22
N SER A 289 17.65 32.78 -2.95
CA SER A 289 17.79 33.50 -1.65
C SER A 289 16.67 34.52 -1.27
N LEU A 290 16.31 34.84 0.01
CA LEU A 290 16.82 34.49 1.37
C LEU A 290 15.89 34.99 2.55
N LEU A 291 16.25 34.70 3.82
CA LEU A 291 15.95 35.44 5.11
C LEU A 291 14.50 35.42 5.72
N GLN A 292 14.23 35.67 7.03
CA GLN A 292 14.91 35.32 8.31
C GLN A 292 14.10 35.72 9.59
N SER A 293 14.20 34.94 10.70
CA SER A 293 13.95 35.35 12.12
C SER A 293 12.52 35.83 12.53
N SER A 294 12.12 36.05 13.80
CA SER A 294 12.76 35.99 15.15
C SER A 294 11.72 35.54 16.23
N ALA A 295 12.14 35.22 17.48
CA ALA A 295 11.28 34.56 18.49
C ALA A 295 11.09 35.30 19.88
N PRO A 296 11.18 34.68 21.09
CA PRO A 296 10.07 34.49 22.06
C PRO A 296 10.39 35.14 23.46
N PRO A 297 10.07 34.63 24.69
CA PRO A 297 9.14 33.58 25.21
C PRO A 297 8.35 33.94 26.53
N VAL A 298 7.52 33.00 27.05
CA VAL A 298 7.00 32.85 28.45
C VAL A 298 6.08 31.58 28.50
N LEU A 299 5.77 30.87 29.60
CA LEU A 299 6.53 30.33 30.77
C LEU A 299 5.62 29.31 31.54
N LEU A 300 6.11 28.66 32.63
CA LEU A 300 5.42 27.71 33.56
C LEU A 300 5.05 26.32 32.97
N SER A 301 4.90 25.18 33.69
CA SER A 301 5.28 24.63 35.03
C SER A 301 4.58 23.22 35.13
N GLU A 302 4.95 22.12 35.80
CA GLU A 302 6.14 21.45 36.43
C GLU A 302 5.71 19.96 36.71
N GLY A 303 6.45 18.98 37.28
CA GLY A 303 7.80 18.86 37.86
C GLY A 303 8.61 17.70 37.23
N ASN A 304 9.60 17.01 37.84
CA ASN A 304 10.07 16.73 39.22
C ASN A 304 9.35 15.57 39.97
N THR A 305 10.02 14.58 40.61
CA THR A 305 11.46 14.17 40.66
C THR A 305 11.64 12.76 41.30
N SER A 306 12.68 12.03 40.85
CA SER A 306 13.68 11.21 41.61
C SER A 306 13.31 10.19 42.73
N GLY A 307 14.17 9.17 42.89
CA GLY A 307 14.15 8.11 43.92
C GLY A 307 13.67 6.76 43.35
N SER A 308 14.44 5.68 43.20
CA SER A 308 15.37 4.96 44.08
C SER A 308 14.73 4.41 45.36
N ASP A 309 14.36 3.13 45.37
CA ASP A 309 15.00 2.11 46.23
C ASP A 309 14.48 0.67 45.97
N ALA A 310 15.29 -0.28 46.45
CA ALA A 310 15.09 -1.73 46.67
C ALA A 310 13.95 -2.51 45.97
N GLU A 311 14.32 -3.66 45.37
CA GLU A 311 13.36 -4.72 45.03
C GLU A 311 12.70 -5.30 46.30
N ALA A 312 11.38 -5.23 46.37
CA ALA A 312 10.56 -6.11 47.21
C ALA A 312 9.86 -7.13 46.30
N PRO A 313 9.88 -8.44 46.61
CA PRO A 313 9.20 -9.43 45.79
C PRO A 313 7.69 -9.17 45.81
N SER A 314 7.10 -8.97 44.62
CA SER A 314 5.67 -8.70 44.47
C SER A 314 4.84 -9.81 45.14
N PRO A 315 3.86 -9.47 46.01
CA PRO A 315 3.08 -10.48 46.73
C PRO A 315 2.35 -11.40 45.76
N VAL A 316 2.31 -12.69 46.09
CA VAL A 316 1.67 -13.73 45.26
C VAL A 316 0.17 -13.45 45.18
N ALA A 317 -0.27 -12.85 44.07
CA ALA A 317 -1.66 -12.50 43.84
C ALA A 317 -2.49 -13.77 43.57
N ILE A 318 -3.13 -14.30 44.61
CA ILE A 318 -4.05 -15.45 44.52
C ILE A 318 -5.35 -14.99 43.86
N GLY A 319 -5.42 -15.09 42.54
CA GLY A 319 -6.61 -14.77 41.76
C GLY A 319 -6.42 -15.05 40.26
N PRO A 320 -7.49 -15.01 39.45
CA PRO A 320 -7.38 -15.01 38.00
C PRO A 320 -6.62 -13.75 37.53
N PRO A 321 -5.84 -13.83 36.43
CA PRO A 321 -5.12 -12.66 35.92
C PRO A 321 -6.08 -11.54 35.55
N LEU A 322 -5.71 -10.31 35.89
CA LEU A 322 -6.49 -9.12 35.51
C LEU A 322 -6.61 -9.01 33.98
N PRO A 323 -7.76 -8.57 33.44
CA PRO A 323 -7.87 -8.27 32.03
C PRO A 323 -6.85 -7.19 31.62
N PRO A 324 -6.28 -7.24 30.40
CA PRO A 324 -5.23 -6.31 30.01
C PRO A 324 -5.65 -4.84 30.16
N ASN A 325 -4.74 -4.03 30.71
CA ASN A 325 -4.89 -2.62 31.06
C ASN A 325 -5.80 -2.31 32.28
N TRP A 326 -6.36 -3.30 32.97
CA TRP A 326 -6.99 -3.06 34.28
C TRP A 326 -5.93 -2.82 35.37
N TYR A 327 -6.23 -1.93 36.32
CA TYR A 327 -5.38 -1.65 37.48
C TYR A 327 -6.11 -2.00 38.77
N ILE A 328 -5.38 -2.08 39.89
CA ILE A 328 -5.96 -2.19 41.23
C ILE A 328 -5.92 -0.80 41.86
N ASP A 329 -7.05 -0.34 42.41
CA ASP A 329 -7.10 0.94 43.13
C ASP A 329 -6.52 0.84 44.56
N GLU A 330 -6.38 1.98 45.22
CA GLU A 330 -5.90 2.11 46.62
C GLU A 330 -6.74 1.29 47.63
N HIS A 331 -7.93 0.84 47.23
CA HIS A 331 -8.88 0.08 48.06
C HIS A 331 -8.85 -1.42 47.72
N GLY A 332 -7.85 -1.88 46.95
CA GLY A 332 -7.68 -3.29 46.56
C GLY A 332 -8.65 -3.75 45.46
N ARG A 333 -9.35 -2.85 44.78
CA ARG A 333 -10.39 -3.19 43.79
C ARG A 333 -9.85 -3.10 42.37
N SER A 334 -10.03 -4.16 41.59
CA SER A 334 -9.74 -4.15 40.16
C SER A 334 -10.67 -3.18 39.41
N ARG A 335 -10.10 -2.25 38.63
CA ARG A 335 -10.85 -1.29 37.80
C ARG A 335 -10.37 -1.30 36.35
N PRO A 336 -11.27 -1.08 35.38
CA PRO A 336 -10.87 -0.78 34.01
C PRO A 336 -10.06 0.53 33.98
N PRO A 337 -9.18 0.71 32.99
CA PRO A 337 -8.43 1.96 32.85
C PRO A 337 -9.40 3.15 32.71
N GLN A 338 -9.04 4.31 33.26
CA GLN A 338 -9.90 5.49 33.14
C GLN A 338 -10.02 5.89 31.67
N VAL A 339 -11.20 5.65 31.08
CA VAL A 339 -11.48 5.98 29.69
C VAL A 339 -11.55 7.50 29.55
N THR A 340 -10.45 8.07 29.06
CA THR A 340 -10.27 9.51 28.82
C THR A 340 -11.36 10.05 27.91
N GLU A 341 -11.66 11.35 28.02
CA GLU A 341 -12.64 11.98 27.15
C GLU A 341 -12.25 11.87 25.67
N GLU A 342 -10.95 11.96 25.36
CA GLU A 342 -10.42 11.64 24.02
C GLU A 342 -10.80 10.23 23.56
N GLN A 343 -10.63 9.18 24.39
CA GLN A 343 -11.02 7.81 24.03
C GLN A 343 -12.52 7.71 23.80
N ARG A 344 -13.36 8.34 24.62
CA ARG A 344 -14.82 8.37 24.42
C ARG A 344 -15.20 9.08 23.11
N ARG A 345 -14.57 10.22 22.82
CA ARG A 345 -14.79 10.98 21.56
C ARG A 345 -14.33 10.17 20.35
N LYS A 346 -13.21 9.45 20.45
CA LYS A 346 -12.67 8.53 19.42
C LYS A 346 -13.57 7.31 19.18
N GLU A 347 -14.03 6.64 20.23
CA GLU A 347 -14.98 5.52 20.14
C GLU A 347 -16.33 5.97 19.56
N ARG A 348 -16.84 7.13 19.98
CA ARG A 348 -18.06 7.74 19.42
C ARG A 348 -17.87 8.01 17.93
N PHE A 349 -16.74 8.60 17.54
CA PHE A 349 -16.40 8.86 16.14
C PHE A 349 -16.42 7.57 15.31
N SER A 350 -15.61 6.56 15.67
CA SER A 350 -15.53 5.31 14.89
C SER A 350 -16.86 4.56 14.83
N ARG A 351 -17.67 4.58 15.89
CA ARG A 351 -19.00 3.94 15.91
C ARG A 351 -19.99 4.63 14.96
N MET A 352 -19.99 5.96 14.93
CA MET A 352 -20.92 6.72 14.08
C MET A 352 -20.43 6.78 12.63
N GLU A 353 -19.12 6.85 12.40
CA GLU A 353 -18.48 6.69 11.09
C GLU A 353 -18.83 5.34 10.45
N PHE A 354 -18.71 4.24 11.21
CA PHE A 354 -19.05 2.89 10.75
C PHE A 354 -20.53 2.78 10.35
N ARG A 355 -21.45 3.24 11.21
CA ARG A 355 -22.89 3.24 10.90
C ARG A 355 -23.20 4.08 9.65
N ALA A 356 -22.65 5.29 9.56
CA ALA A 356 -22.89 6.19 8.43
C ALA A 356 -22.34 5.62 7.12
N ARG A 357 -21.13 5.06 7.11
CA ARG A 357 -20.58 4.37 5.91
C ARG A 357 -21.38 3.13 5.54
N LYS A 358 -21.78 2.28 6.49
CA LYS A 358 -22.62 1.11 6.18
C LYS A 358 -24.03 1.48 5.70
N ALA A 359 -24.54 2.65 6.08
CA ALA A 359 -25.78 3.18 5.53
C ALA A 359 -25.60 3.81 4.13
N TYR A 360 -24.45 4.44 3.86
CA TYR A 360 -24.09 4.87 2.51
C TYR A 360 -23.97 3.69 1.53
N GLU A 361 -23.29 2.61 1.94
CA GLU A 361 -23.09 1.39 1.14
C GLU A 361 -24.40 0.66 0.76
N THR A 362 -25.50 0.80 1.52
CA THR A 362 -26.80 0.20 1.17
C THR A 362 -27.62 1.02 0.17
N VAL A 363 -27.23 2.29 -0.06
CA VAL A 363 -27.79 3.20 -1.06
C VAL A 363 -26.91 3.21 -2.32
N ILE A 364 -25.60 3.42 -2.16
CA ILE A 364 -24.64 3.48 -3.27
C ILE A 364 -23.58 2.39 -3.12
N LYS A 365 -23.67 1.39 -4.00
CA LYS A 365 -22.67 0.33 -4.14
C LYS A 365 -21.57 0.79 -5.08
N VAL A 366 -20.35 0.89 -4.56
CA VAL A 366 -19.13 0.98 -5.37
C VAL A 366 -18.86 -0.43 -5.94
N PRO A 367 -18.49 -0.60 -7.21
CA PRO A 367 -18.00 -1.87 -7.71
C PRO A 367 -16.76 -2.30 -6.92
N GLU A 368 -16.83 -3.44 -6.24
CA GLU A 368 -15.72 -3.94 -5.44
C GLU A 368 -14.57 -4.33 -6.38
N GLN A 369 -13.42 -3.68 -6.21
CA GLN A 369 -12.17 -4.19 -6.78
C GLN A 369 -11.92 -5.55 -6.13
N LYS A 370 -11.98 -6.62 -6.93
CA LYS A 370 -11.85 -8.00 -6.43
C LYS A 370 -10.60 -8.12 -5.59
N ASP A 371 -10.70 -8.84 -4.47
CA ASP A 371 -9.51 -9.24 -3.70
C ASP A 371 -8.47 -9.84 -4.65
N ASP A 372 -7.23 -9.38 -4.49
CA ASP A 372 -6.06 -9.91 -5.18
C ASP A 372 -6.05 -11.46 -5.10
N PRO A 373 -6.12 -12.18 -6.24
CA PRO A 373 -6.17 -13.63 -6.24
C PRO A 373 -4.91 -14.23 -5.61
N LEU A 374 -3.74 -13.63 -5.84
CA LEU A 374 -2.47 -14.05 -5.24
C LEU A 374 -2.54 -14.01 -3.71
N LYS A 375 -3.18 -12.99 -3.14
CA LYS A 375 -3.39 -12.90 -1.68
C LYS A 375 -4.28 -14.03 -1.16
N LYS A 376 -5.33 -14.42 -1.89
CA LYS A 376 -6.20 -15.55 -1.51
C LYS A 376 -5.47 -16.89 -1.66
N GLU A 377 -4.71 -17.08 -2.73
CA GLU A 377 -3.89 -18.27 -3.00
C GLU A 377 -2.75 -18.43 -1.98
N VAL A 378 -2.01 -17.37 -1.67
CA VAL A 378 -0.95 -17.38 -0.64
C VAL A 378 -1.53 -17.67 0.75
N ILE A 379 -2.69 -17.10 1.10
CA ILE A 379 -3.36 -17.43 2.36
C ILE A 379 -3.82 -18.90 2.36
N ALA A 380 -4.37 -19.43 1.27
CA ALA A 380 -4.72 -20.84 1.17
C ALA A 380 -3.49 -21.74 1.35
N ALA A 381 -2.43 -21.53 0.56
CA ALA A 381 -1.18 -22.28 0.60
C ALA A 381 -0.51 -22.25 1.99
N LEU A 382 -0.55 -21.12 2.70
CA LEU A 382 -0.03 -21.02 4.08
C LEU A 382 -0.87 -21.83 5.08
N ASN A 383 -2.20 -21.85 4.96
CA ASN A 383 -3.04 -22.71 5.79
C ASN A 383 -2.79 -24.20 5.46
N ASP A 384 -2.68 -24.55 4.19
CA ASP A 384 -2.44 -25.94 3.77
C ASP A 384 -1.04 -26.44 4.15
N ALA A 385 0.00 -25.60 4.11
CA ALA A 385 1.32 -25.94 4.62
C ALA A 385 1.31 -26.19 6.15
N GLN A 386 0.58 -25.38 6.92
CA GLN A 386 0.41 -25.61 8.36
C GLN A 386 -0.33 -26.93 8.66
N LEU A 387 -1.31 -27.30 7.84
CA LEU A 387 -2.03 -28.57 7.95
C LEU A 387 -1.19 -29.76 7.46
N GLY A 388 -0.28 -29.56 6.50
CA GLY A 388 0.72 -30.55 6.09
C GLY A 388 1.68 -30.90 7.21
N ILE A 389 2.25 -29.87 7.87
CA ILE A 389 3.12 -30.05 9.06
C ILE A 389 2.37 -30.79 10.18
N LEU A 390 1.08 -30.50 10.39
CA LEU A 390 0.26 -31.23 11.36
C LEU A 390 0.07 -32.71 10.97
N ALA A 391 -0.11 -33.01 9.69
CA ALA A 391 -0.21 -34.39 9.20
C ALA A 391 1.11 -35.15 9.40
N GLU A 392 2.24 -34.54 9.02
CA GLU A 392 3.58 -35.11 9.25
C GLU A 392 3.82 -35.42 10.73
N GLN A 393 3.53 -34.47 11.63
CA GLN A 393 3.67 -34.63 13.08
C GLN A 393 2.81 -35.77 13.64
N CYS A 394 1.54 -35.83 13.27
CA CYS A 394 0.62 -36.90 13.69
C CYS A 394 0.98 -38.29 13.14
N ASN A 395 1.81 -38.37 12.09
CA ASN A 395 2.28 -39.62 11.48
C ASN A 395 3.67 -40.07 11.97
N GLN A 396 4.32 -39.32 12.86
CA GLN A 396 5.59 -39.74 13.48
C GLN A 396 5.40 -40.98 14.37
N GLN A 397 6.50 -41.67 14.68
CA GLN A 397 6.53 -42.77 15.64
C GLN A 397 7.54 -42.45 16.76
N PRO A 398 7.08 -42.07 17.97
CA PRO A 398 5.69 -41.83 18.37
C PRO A 398 5.08 -40.55 17.74
N PRO A 399 3.74 -40.43 17.66
CA PRO A 399 3.07 -39.30 17.02
C PRO A 399 3.17 -38.03 17.86
N ASP A 400 3.52 -36.91 17.22
CA ASP A 400 3.66 -35.61 17.87
C ASP A 400 2.36 -34.81 17.90
N LEU A 401 1.62 -34.94 18.99
CA LEU A 401 0.32 -34.28 19.16
C LEU A 401 0.44 -32.84 19.73
N ARG A 402 1.65 -32.26 19.85
CA ARG A 402 1.87 -30.94 20.49
C ARG A 402 1.08 -29.80 19.87
N ASN A 403 0.86 -29.82 18.55
CA ASN A 403 0.15 -28.76 17.84
C ASN A 403 -1.39 -28.91 17.83
N VAL A 404 -1.93 -30.12 18.06
CA VAL A 404 -3.38 -30.39 18.02
C VAL A 404 -4.18 -29.45 18.96
N PRO A 405 -3.78 -29.19 20.22
CA PRO A 405 -4.48 -28.24 21.10
C PRO A 405 -4.54 -26.80 20.55
N SER A 406 -3.55 -26.37 19.76
CA SER A 406 -3.56 -25.04 19.14
C SER A 406 -4.61 -24.95 18.04
N PHE A 407 -4.69 -25.97 17.16
CA PHE A 407 -5.73 -26.04 16.13
C PHE A 407 -7.14 -26.20 16.74
N LEU A 408 -7.28 -26.95 17.83
CA LEU A 408 -8.55 -27.05 18.59
C LEU A 408 -9.00 -25.67 19.13
N ASN A 409 -8.10 -24.89 19.73
CA ASN A 409 -8.41 -23.54 20.19
C ASN A 409 -8.85 -22.64 19.02
N LEU A 410 -8.18 -22.70 17.87
CA LEU A 410 -8.55 -21.93 16.68
C LEU A 410 -9.93 -22.32 16.11
N VAL A 411 -10.32 -23.60 16.19
CA VAL A 411 -11.67 -24.06 15.82
C VAL A 411 -12.72 -23.48 16.77
N VAL A 412 -12.46 -23.50 18.09
CA VAL A 412 -13.37 -22.93 19.11
C VAL A 412 -13.51 -21.42 18.95
N GLU A 413 -12.40 -20.68 18.87
CA GLU A 413 -12.41 -19.23 18.65
C GLU A 413 -13.05 -18.86 17.32
N GLY A 414 -12.80 -19.62 16.25
CA GLY A 414 -13.44 -19.43 14.95
C GLY A 414 -14.96 -19.58 15.01
N LEU A 415 -15.45 -20.69 15.57
CA LEU A 415 -16.89 -20.95 15.72
C LEU A 415 -17.58 -19.88 16.58
N LEU A 416 -16.98 -19.52 17.72
CA LEU A 416 -17.52 -18.46 18.58
C LEU A 416 -17.48 -17.09 17.92
N ASN A 417 -16.49 -16.80 17.06
CA ASN A 417 -16.43 -15.55 16.32
C ASN A 417 -17.39 -15.48 15.13
N ALA A 418 -17.69 -16.59 14.46
CA ALA A 418 -18.73 -16.67 13.44
C ALA A 418 -20.13 -16.37 13.99
N LEU A 419 -20.38 -16.67 15.28
CA LEU A 419 -21.72 -16.56 15.87
C LEU A 419 -22.07 -15.15 16.40
N PRO A 420 -23.35 -14.73 16.31
CA PRO A 420 -23.85 -13.51 16.94
C PRO A 420 -23.65 -13.54 18.46
N ARG A 421 -23.31 -12.38 19.06
CA ARG A 421 -22.99 -12.27 20.51
C ARG A 421 -24.02 -12.91 21.45
N ARG A 422 -25.31 -12.92 21.07
CA ARG A 422 -26.42 -13.52 21.85
C ARG A 422 -26.34 -15.05 21.97
N LEU A 423 -25.65 -15.72 21.04
CA LEU A 423 -25.48 -17.18 21.04
C LEU A 423 -24.12 -17.62 21.60
N ARG A 424 -23.12 -16.73 21.63
CA ARG A 424 -21.74 -17.06 22.01
C ARG A 424 -21.64 -17.72 23.38
N SER A 425 -22.19 -17.12 24.44
CA SER A 425 -22.11 -17.68 25.79
C SER A 425 -22.75 -19.07 25.92
N ARG A 426 -23.84 -19.33 25.20
CA ARG A 426 -24.47 -20.65 25.14
C ARG A 426 -23.58 -21.66 24.42
N VAL A 427 -23.10 -21.33 23.23
CA VAL A 427 -22.26 -22.26 22.44
C VAL A 427 -20.88 -22.43 23.09
N GLU A 428 -20.35 -21.43 23.77
CA GLU A 428 -19.11 -21.52 24.55
C GLU A 428 -19.25 -22.52 25.72
N GLN A 429 -20.42 -22.57 26.37
CA GLN A 429 -20.71 -23.59 27.37
C GLN A 429 -20.91 -24.97 26.73
N GLU A 430 -21.76 -25.10 25.71
CA GLU A 430 -21.96 -26.38 24.99
C GLU A 430 -20.64 -26.95 24.43
N VAL A 431 -19.73 -26.08 23.94
CA VAL A 431 -18.39 -26.45 23.48
C VAL A 431 -17.50 -26.91 24.63
N ARG A 432 -17.53 -26.28 25.81
CA ARG A 432 -16.81 -26.76 27.01
C ARG A 432 -17.35 -28.10 27.53
N ASP A 433 -18.65 -28.33 27.40
CA ASP A 433 -19.30 -29.55 27.86
C ASP A 433 -18.99 -30.74 26.91
N VAL A 434 -18.89 -30.48 25.59
CA VAL A 434 -18.45 -31.46 24.57
C VAL A 434 -16.93 -31.66 24.60
N LEU A 435 -16.16 -30.60 24.85
CA LEU A 435 -14.71 -30.63 25.04
C LEU A 435 -14.36 -30.56 26.53
N ASP A 436 -14.72 -31.59 27.32
CA ASP A 436 -14.18 -31.71 28.68
C ASP A 436 -12.64 -31.75 28.58
N TRP A 437 -12.02 -30.62 28.93
CA TRP A 437 -10.59 -30.38 28.77
C TRP A 437 -9.73 -31.32 29.62
N ARG A 438 -10.33 -32.02 30.60
CA ARG A 438 -9.68 -33.07 31.41
C ARG A 438 -9.80 -34.46 30.78
N VAL A 439 -10.84 -34.70 29.99
CA VAL A 439 -10.97 -35.91 29.16
C VAL A 439 -10.15 -35.75 27.89
N VAL A 440 -10.40 -34.74 27.06
CA VAL A 440 -9.74 -34.49 25.76
C VAL A 440 -8.21 -34.49 25.91
N ARG A 441 -7.66 -33.79 26.92
CA ARG A 441 -6.21 -33.74 27.19
C ARG A 441 -5.59 -35.09 27.65
N ARG A 442 -6.42 -36.09 27.97
CA ARG A 442 -6.02 -37.47 28.31
C ARG A 442 -6.40 -38.49 27.22
N SER A 443 -7.48 -38.27 26.48
CA SER A 443 -8.05 -39.22 25.51
C SER A 443 -7.58 -39.03 24.08
N VAL A 444 -7.19 -37.80 23.69
CA VAL A 444 -6.54 -37.52 22.39
C VAL A 444 -5.20 -38.26 22.27
N MET A 445 -4.58 -38.65 23.39
CA MET A 445 -3.39 -39.52 23.44
C MET A 445 -3.61 -40.96 22.94
N GLY A 446 -4.84 -41.37 22.57
CA GLY A 446 -5.11 -42.76 22.19
C GLY A 446 -6.34 -43.06 21.33
N SER A 447 -7.10 -42.07 20.83
CA SER A 447 -8.20 -42.35 19.88
C SER A 447 -8.57 -41.15 18.99
N PRO A 448 -8.70 -41.33 17.66
CA PRO A 448 -9.20 -40.31 16.74
C PRO A 448 -10.69 -40.00 16.95
N GLY A 449 -11.44 -40.85 17.65
CA GLY A 449 -12.88 -40.68 17.90
C GLY A 449 -13.24 -39.38 18.65
N ASN A 450 -12.31 -38.81 19.40
CA ASN A 450 -12.50 -37.50 20.03
C ASN A 450 -12.60 -36.37 18.98
N ILE A 451 -11.82 -36.49 17.89
CA ILE A 451 -11.79 -35.52 16.79
C ILE A 451 -13.00 -35.72 15.86
N SER A 452 -13.47 -36.97 15.66
CA SER A 452 -14.71 -37.21 14.90
C SER A 452 -15.94 -36.71 15.64
N VAL A 453 -16.05 -36.89 16.96
CA VAL A 453 -17.11 -36.31 17.79
C VAL A 453 -17.11 -34.77 17.72
N LEU A 454 -15.93 -34.14 17.82
CA LEU A 454 -15.83 -32.68 17.63
C LEU A 454 -16.23 -32.25 16.21
N THR A 455 -15.81 -32.98 15.18
CA THR A 455 -16.12 -32.67 13.78
C THR A 455 -17.64 -32.73 13.56
N ARG A 456 -18.32 -33.79 14.03
CA ARG A 456 -19.79 -33.87 14.02
C ARG A 456 -20.44 -32.69 14.74
N TYR A 457 -19.94 -32.29 15.92
CA TYR A 457 -20.48 -31.15 16.67
C TYR A 457 -20.31 -29.82 15.91
N VAL A 458 -19.09 -29.49 15.49
CA VAL A 458 -18.77 -28.22 14.81
C VAL A 458 -19.54 -28.10 13.50
N MET A 459 -19.54 -29.16 12.68
CA MET A 459 -20.28 -29.20 11.42
C MET A 459 -21.79 -29.16 11.64
N GLY A 460 -22.30 -29.84 12.68
CA GLY A 460 -23.70 -29.74 13.11
C GLY A 460 -24.10 -28.32 13.53
N LYS A 461 -23.19 -27.56 14.16
CA LYS A 461 -23.41 -26.13 14.45
C LYS A 461 -23.34 -25.25 13.20
N VAL A 462 -22.48 -25.56 12.23
CA VAL A 462 -22.48 -24.88 10.93
C VAL A 462 -23.80 -25.14 10.20
N ALA A 463 -24.27 -26.40 10.14
CA ALA A 463 -25.57 -26.75 9.54
C ALA A 463 -26.78 -26.12 10.28
N GLN A 464 -26.69 -25.95 11.61
CA GLN A 464 -27.74 -25.33 12.42
C GLN A 464 -27.84 -23.80 12.26
N TYR A 465 -26.73 -23.11 11.95
CA TYR A 465 -26.66 -21.64 11.97
C TYR A 465 -26.29 -20.99 10.62
N GLY A 466 -25.86 -21.76 9.62
CA GLY A 466 -25.54 -21.30 8.27
C GLY A 466 -26.74 -21.29 7.32
N ALA A 467 -26.49 -21.23 6.01
CA ALA A 467 -27.54 -21.23 5.01
C ALA A 467 -28.30 -22.59 4.97
N PRO A 468 -29.64 -22.61 5.08
CA PRO A 468 -30.40 -23.87 5.17
C PRO A 468 -30.27 -24.75 3.91
N ALA A 469 -30.00 -24.13 2.75
CA ALA A 469 -29.74 -24.83 1.49
C ALA A 469 -28.45 -25.68 1.50
N LYS A 470 -27.52 -25.44 2.43
CA LYS A 470 -26.25 -26.17 2.57
C LYS A 470 -26.25 -27.18 3.74
N SER A 471 -27.34 -27.29 4.49
CA SER A 471 -27.36 -28.06 5.73
C SER A 471 -27.15 -29.57 5.51
N GLU A 472 -27.80 -30.15 4.50
CA GLU A 472 -27.66 -31.55 4.11
C GLU A 472 -26.26 -31.88 3.54
N GLU A 473 -25.70 -30.98 2.70
CA GLU A 473 -24.32 -31.09 2.19
C GLU A 473 -23.29 -31.01 3.34
N THR A 474 -23.53 -30.14 4.33
CA THR A 474 -22.65 -29.96 5.49
C THR A 474 -22.68 -31.19 6.41
N LEU A 475 -23.87 -31.76 6.67
CA LEU A 475 -24.02 -32.95 7.51
C LEU A 475 -23.45 -34.20 6.84
N SER A 476 -23.74 -34.42 5.55
CA SER A 476 -23.18 -35.55 4.79
C SER A 476 -21.66 -35.43 4.54
N LEU A 477 -21.09 -34.22 4.58
CA LEU A 477 -19.64 -34.02 4.66
C LEU A 477 -19.09 -34.34 6.05
N ALA A 478 -19.79 -33.96 7.12
CA ALA A 478 -19.40 -34.26 8.50
C ALA A 478 -19.34 -35.76 8.79
N GLU A 479 -20.31 -36.54 8.29
CA GLU A 479 -20.34 -37.99 8.45
C GLU A 479 -19.15 -38.66 7.75
N ARG A 480 -18.90 -38.35 6.47
CA ARG A 480 -17.76 -38.87 5.70
C ARG A 480 -16.42 -38.61 6.39
N ILE A 481 -16.15 -37.36 6.78
CA ILE A 481 -14.90 -36.99 7.45
C ILE A 481 -14.78 -37.66 8.83
N SER A 482 -15.91 -37.92 9.51
CA SER A 482 -15.92 -38.66 10.78
C SER A 482 -15.62 -40.14 10.59
N GLU A 483 -16.11 -40.76 9.51
CA GLU A 483 -15.75 -42.12 9.12
C GLU A 483 -14.26 -42.22 8.72
N ASP A 484 -13.73 -41.25 7.96
CA ASP A 484 -12.32 -41.23 7.55
C ASP A 484 -11.38 -41.11 8.76
N LEU A 485 -11.75 -40.30 9.77
CA LEU A 485 -11.07 -40.23 11.06
C LEU A 485 -11.14 -41.54 11.85
N GLU A 486 -12.32 -42.16 11.93
CA GLU A 486 -12.53 -43.40 12.71
C GLU A 486 -11.87 -44.62 12.05
N LYS A 487 -11.69 -44.60 10.73
CA LYS A 487 -10.96 -45.61 9.94
C LYS A 487 -9.48 -45.27 9.73
N CYS A 488 -9.03 -44.08 10.13
CA CYS A 488 -7.70 -43.52 9.87
C CYS A 488 -7.28 -43.55 8.38
N LEU A 489 -8.16 -43.11 7.47
CA LEU A 489 -7.92 -43.13 6.02
C LEU A 489 -7.49 -41.75 5.48
N PRO A 490 -6.45 -41.67 4.61
CA PRO A 490 -5.52 -42.74 4.24
C PRO A 490 -4.51 -43.08 5.34
N ASP A 491 -4.31 -42.17 6.29
CA ASP A 491 -3.46 -42.28 7.47
C ASP A 491 -3.99 -41.34 8.57
N LEU A 492 -3.48 -41.46 9.81
CA LEU A 492 -3.96 -40.70 10.96
C LEU A 492 -3.76 -39.18 10.78
N GLY A 493 -2.58 -38.75 10.36
CA GLY A 493 -2.24 -37.33 10.23
C GLY A 493 -3.02 -36.63 9.13
N THR A 494 -3.15 -37.27 7.97
CA THR A 494 -3.92 -36.79 6.83
C THR A 494 -5.41 -36.72 7.16
N ALA A 495 -5.97 -37.72 7.86
CA ALA A 495 -7.35 -37.68 8.32
C ALA A 495 -7.60 -36.52 9.31
N VAL A 496 -6.70 -36.32 10.27
CA VAL A 496 -6.76 -35.20 11.24
C VAL A 496 -6.62 -33.84 10.54
N ALA A 497 -5.68 -33.69 9.60
CA ALA A 497 -5.49 -32.47 8.84
C ALA A 497 -6.69 -32.17 7.92
N ASN A 498 -7.30 -33.18 7.30
CA ASN A 498 -8.53 -33.04 6.52
C ASN A 498 -9.71 -32.59 7.38
N ALA A 499 -9.86 -33.14 8.59
CA ALA A 499 -10.89 -32.73 9.53
C ALA A 499 -10.74 -31.25 9.95
N PHE A 500 -9.51 -30.81 10.27
CA PHE A 500 -9.25 -29.39 10.53
C PHE A 500 -9.49 -28.50 9.30
N ARG A 501 -9.07 -28.92 8.10
CA ARG A 501 -9.34 -28.21 6.83
C ARG A 501 -10.83 -27.96 6.63
N VAL A 502 -11.65 -28.99 6.81
CA VAL A 502 -13.11 -28.93 6.67
C VAL A 502 -13.75 -28.09 7.78
N MET A 503 -13.36 -28.27 9.06
CA MET A 503 -13.87 -27.42 10.14
C MET A 503 -13.55 -25.94 9.90
N PHE A 504 -12.35 -25.58 9.44
CA PHE A 504 -12.00 -24.18 9.15
C PHE A 504 -12.74 -23.61 7.93
N SER A 505 -12.93 -24.37 6.85
CA SER A 505 -13.70 -23.88 5.68
C SER A 505 -15.18 -23.72 6.02
N SER A 506 -15.79 -24.66 6.74
CA SER A 506 -17.18 -24.58 7.19
C SER A 506 -17.42 -23.49 8.24
N ILE A 507 -16.45 -23.21 9.12
CA ILE A 507 -16.52 -22.05 10.04
C ILE A 507 -16.42 -20.71 9.27
N ARG A 508 -15.55 -20.62 8.25
CA ARG A 508 -15.49 -19.42 7.38
C ARG A 508 -16.82 -19.23 6.63
N GLN A 509 -17.38 -20.30 6.08
CA GLN A 509 -18.68 -20.27 5.41
C GLN A 509 -19.81 -19.83 6.37
N LEU A 510 -19.83 -20.32 7.61
CA LEU A 510 -20.79 -19.89 8.63
C LEU A 510 -20.65 -18.39 8.94
N HIS A 511 -19.42 -17.89 9.08
CA HIS A 511 -19.17 -16.47 9.30
C HIS A 511 -19.67 -15.60 8.14
N GLU A 512 -19.47 -16.06 6.89
CA GLU A 512 -20.00 -15.40 5.68
C GLU A 512 -21.53 -15.44 5.62
N ASP A 513 -22.14 -16.60 5.84
CA ASP A 513 -23.60 -16.79 5.82
C ASP A 513 -24.29 -15.94 6.90
N VAL A 514 -23.76 -15.94 8.14
CA VAL A 514 -24.26 -15.12 9.26
C VAL A 514 -24.08 -13.63 8.99
N ALA A 515 -22.93 -13.21 8.44
CA ALA A 515 -22.70 -11.81 8.06
C ALA A 515 -23.66 -11.37 6.95
N HIS A 516 -23.84 -12.19 5.92
CA HIS A 516 -24.76 -11.93 4.81
C HIS A 516 -26.22 -11.82 5.29
N TYR A 517 -26.70 -12.77 6.10
CA TYR A 517 -28.06 -12.73 6.65
C TYR A 517 -28.26 -11.52 7.59
N SER A 518 -27.28 -11.21 8.44
CA SER A 518 -27.32 -10.03 9.31
C SER A 518 -27.38 -8.72 8.50
N LEU A 519 -26.62 -8.64 7.40
CA LEU A 519 -26.69 -7.51 6.48
C LEU A 519 -28.03 -7.45 5.76
N LEU A 520 -28.58 -8.56 5.25
CA LEU A 520 -29.91 -8.58 4.61
C LEU A 520 -31.03 -8.10 5.56
N TYR A 521 -31.00 -8.52 6.82
CA TYR A 521 -32.00 -8.13 7.83
C TYR A 521 -31.92 -6.62 8.16
N ILE A 522 -30.72 -6.05 8.23
CA ILE A 522 -30.48 -4.67 8.67
C ILE A 522 -30.44 -3.68 7.48
N ALA A 523 -30.16 -4.15 6.25
CA ALA A 523 -29.98 -3.31 5.06
C ALA A 523 -31.18 -2.43 4.68
N PRO A 524 -32.47 -2.86 4.81
CA PRO A 524 -33.61 -1.96 4.59
C PRO A 524 -33.57 -0.79 5.58
N GLN A 525 -33.47 -1.08 6.88
CA GLN A 525 -33.40 -0.06 7.93
C GLN A 525 -32.21 0.91 7.74
N LEU A 526 -31.05 0.39 7.32
CA LEU A 526 -29.88 1.22 6.98
C LEU A 526 -30.11 2.10 5.76
N ARG A 527 -30.75 1.58 4.70
CA ARG A 527 -31.05 2.34 3.48
C ARG A 527 -32.05 3.47 3.78
N ASP A 528 -33.15 3.13 4.43
CA ASP A 528 -34.26 4.07 4.71
C ASP A 528 -33.81 5.18 5.68
N ASN A 529 -32.84 4.90 6.56
CA ASN A 529 -32.25 5.87 7.50
C ASN A 529 -30.87 6.38 7.07
N ALA A 530 -30.45 6.19 5.81
CA ALA A 530 -29.10 6.53 5.37
C ALA A 530 -28.79 8.02 5.46
N VAL A 531 -29.68 8.87 4.93
CA VAL A 531 -29.53 10.34 5.00
C VAL A 531 -29.54 10.84 6.46
N PRO A 532 -30.46 10.38 7.35
CA PRO A 532 -30.36 10.62 8.79
C PRO A 532 -29.01 10.24 9.41
N PHE A 533 -28.53 9.00 9.23
CA PHE A 533 -27.28 8.56 9.89
C PHE A 533 -26.03 9.27 9.35
N MET A 534 -26.00 9.66 8.08
CA MET A 534 -24.91 10.46 7.53
C MET A 534 -24.93 11.90 8.05
N ARG A 535 -26.11 12.55 8.11
CA ARG A 535 -26.25 13.88 8.71
C ARG A 535 -25.89 13.88 10.20
N GLU A 536 -26.33 12.89 10.96
CA GLU A 536 -25.99 12.71 12.37
C GLU A 536 -24.47 12.60 12.55
N PHE A 537 -23.79 11.81 11.70
CA PHE A 537 -22.32 11.75 11.72
C PHE A 537 -21.67 13.10 11.40
N ILE A 538 -22.11 13.80 10.34
CA ILE A 538 -21.53 15.09 9.96
C ILE A 538 -21.63 16.10 11.09
N VAL A 539 -22.81 16.24 11.71
CA VAL A 539 -23.07 17.24 12.76
C VAL A 539 -22.38 16.90 14.09
N GLU A 540 -22.23 15.62 14.43
CA GLU A 540 -21.70 15.19 15.74
C GLU A 540 -20.22 14.79 15.74
N CYS A 541 -19.61 14.57 14.56
CA CYS A 541 -18.21 14.12 14.43
C CYS A 541 -17.28 15.08 13.68
N LEU A 542 -17.77 15.79 12.66
CA LEU A 542 -16.96 16.73 11.89
C LEU A 542 -16.93 18.10 12.60
N PRO A 543 -15.85 18.90 12.44
CA PRO A 543 -15.76 20.23 13.05
C PRO A 543 -16.69 21.25 12.37
N SER A 544 -16.77 22.46 12.93
CA SER A 544 -17.44 23.61 12.30
C SER A 544 -16.89 23.89 10.89
N VAL A 545 -17.76 24.35 9.99
CA VAL A 545 -17.47 24.54 8.55
C VAL A 545 -16.29 25.49 8.30
N GLU A 546 -16.14 26.50 9.15
CA GLU A 546 -15.00 27.43 9.24
C GLU A 546 -13.63 26.73 9.26
N LYS A 547 -13.56 25.48 9.76
CA LYS A 547 -12.33 24.67 9.87
C LYS A 547 -12.13 23.70 8.70
N TRP A 548 -13.04 23.67 7.72
CA TRP A 548 -12.98 22.76 6.57
C TRP A 548 -12.02 23.32 5.50
N GLU A 549 -10.73 23.50 5.84
CA GLU A 549 -9.72 24.15 4.98
C GLU A 549 -9.75 23.62 3.53
N SER A 550 -9.74 22.30 3.36
CA SER A 550 -9.75 21.63 2.06
C SER A 550 -11.01 21.95 1.26
N SER A 551 -12.18 21.84 1.89
CA SER A 551 -13.45 22.03 1.22
C SER A 551 -13.75 23.50 0.91
N LEU A 552 -13.37 24.43 1.80
CA LEU A 552 -13.45 25.88 1.55
C LEU A 552 -12.52 26.32 0.42
N ALA A 553 -11.27 25.85 0.38
CA ALA A 553 -10.34 26.16 -0.71
C ALA A 553 -10.83 25.60 -2.06
N PHE A 554 -11.34 24.37 -2.07
CA PHE A 554 -11.94 23.74 -3.25
C PHE A 554 -13.14 24.52 -3.78
N VAL A 555 -14.11 24.90 -2.93
CA VAL A 555 -15.27 25.68 -3.38
C VAL A 555 -14.86 27.05 -3.89
N ARG A 556 -14.00 27.79 -3.16
CA ARG A 556 -13.52 29.12 -3.59
C ARG A 556 -12.84 29.12 -4.96
N ARG A 557 -12.11 28.03 -5.30
CA ARG A 557 -11.50 27.84 -6.63
C ARG A 557 -12.52 27.75 -7.76
N TYR A 558 -13.70 27.19 -7.52
CA TYR A 558 -14.72 26.95 -8.56
C TYR A 558 -15.92 27.90 -8.51
N PHE A 559 -16.13 28.66 -7.42
CA PHE A 559 -17.35 29.46 -7.21
C PHE A 559 -17.63 30.49 -8.31
N ASN A 560 -16.56 31.06 -8.87
CA ASN A 560 -16.61 32.02 -9.98
C ASN A 560 -15.89 31.48 -11.25
N ASP A 561 -15.75 30.15 -11.39
CA ASP A 561 -15.24 29.52 -12.62
C ASP A 561 -16.22 29.79 -13.79
N GLU A 562 -15.68 30.14 -14.96
CA GLU A 562 -16.48 30.42 -16.17
C GLU A 562 -17.43 29.27 -16.54
N ARG A 563 -17.05 28.02 -16.25
CA ARG A 563 -17.89 26.82 -16.45
C ARG A 563 -19.06 26.80 -15.48
N VAL A 564 -18.85 27.20 -14.23
CA VAL A 564 -19.89 27.26 -13.20
C VAL A 564 -20.88 28.38 -13.51
N THR A 565 -20.40 29.57 -13.86
CA THR A 565 -21.27 30.72 -14.19
C THR A 565 -22.08 30.46 -15.46
N ALA A 566 -21.47 29.91 -16.53
CA ALA A 566 -22.20 29.49 -17.73
C ALA A 566 -23.21 28.36 -17.45
N TRP A 567 -22.88 27.39 -16.59
CA TRP A 567 -23.75 26.27 -16.28
C TRP A 567 -25.02 26.66 -15.52
N ILE A 568 -25.02 27.74 -14.74
CA ILE A 568 -26.21 28.20 -14.00
C ILE A 568 -27.36 28.60 -14.95
N ALA A 569 -27.04 29.07 -16.16
CA ALA A 569 -28.00 29.37 -17.22
C ALA A 569 -28.46 28.13 -18.00
N SER A 570 -27.91 26.93 -17.72
CA SER A 570 -28.28 25.70 -18.43
C SER A 570 -29.68 25.18 -18.05
N PRO A 571 -30.37 24.45 -18.93
CA PRO A 571 -31.65 23.81 -18.58
C PRO A 571 -31.51 22.79 -17.44
N VAL A 572 -30.32 22.19 -17.26
CA VAL A 572 -30.03 21.30 -16.12
C VAL A 572 -30.10 22.10 -14.82
N ALA A 573 -29.34 23.18 -14.69
CA ALA A 573 -29.36 24.04 -13.50
C ALA A 573 -30.72 24.75 -13.28
N ALA A 574 -31.50 24.97 -14.35
CA ALA A 574 -32.87 25.48 -14.27
C ALA A 574 -33.87 24.45 -13.71
N SER A 575 -33.71 23.15 -14.04
CA SER A 575 -34.57 22.06 -13.56
C SER A 575 -34.36 21.63 -12.10
N LEU A 576 -33.34 22.18 -11.43
CA LEU A 576 -33.07 21.91 -10.02
C LEU A 576 -34.08 22.61 -9.10
N THR A 577 -34.49 21.93 -8.03
CA THR A 577 -35.36 22.47 -6.95
C THR A 577 -34.68 23.52 -6.06
N ILE A 578 -33.60 24.14 -6.54
CA ILE A 578 -32.77 25.13 -5.84
C ILE A 578 -33.16 26.52 -6.34
N VAL A 579 -33.59 27.39 -5.44
CA VAL A 579 -34.11 28.72 -5.78
C VAL A 579 -33.00 29.78 -5.84
N THR A 580 -32.02 29.74 -4.93
CA THR A 580 -30.97 30.76 -4.83
C THR A 580 -29.82 30.53 -5.81
N GLU A 581 -29.25 31.60 -6.36
CA GLU A 581 -28.15 31.52 -7.33
C GLU A 581 -26.86 30.99 -6.70
N SER A 582 -26.50 31.41 -5.49
CA SER A 582 -25.27 30.95 -4.83
C SER A 582 -25.29 29.45 -4.49
N ALA A 583 -26.44 28.89 -4.14
CA ALA A 583 -26.61 27.44 -4.03
C ALA A 583 -26.49 26.71 -5.38
N LYS A 584 -26.87 27.34 -6.50
CA LYS A 584 -26.57 26.83 -7.84
C LYS A 584 -25.07 26.92 -8.17
N ARG A 585 -24.38 28.04 -7.84
CA ARG A 585 -22.91 28.17 -7.95
C ARG A 585 -22.20 27.04 -7.20
N LEU A 586 -22.52 26.84 -5.92
CA LEU A 586 -21.95 25.77 -5.10
C LEU A 586 -22.21 24.37 -5.69
N ARG A 587 -23.43 24.08 -6.17
CA ARG A 587 -23.69 22.79 -6.83
C ARG A 587 -22.90 22.62 -8.13
N GLY A 588 -22.68 23.70 -8.88
CA GLY A 588 -21.75 23.74 -10.02
C GLY A 588 -20.31 23.45 -9.61
N CYS A 589 -19.83 24.02 -8.49
CA CYS A 589 -18.50 23.75 -7.94
C CYS A 589 -18.27 22.26 -7.67
N LEU A 590 -19.27 21.61 -7.06
CA LEU A 590 -19.24 20.18 -6.77
C LEU A 590 -19.23 19.33 -8.06
N VAL A 591 -19.93 19.76 -9.12
CA VAL A 591 -19.93 19.08 -10.43
C VAL A 591 -18.59 19.24 -11.15
N PHE A 592 -18.15 20.47 -11.42
CA PHE A 592 -16.94 20.72 -12.22
C PHE A 592 -15.65 20.39 -11.45
N GLY A 593 -15.61 20.65 -10.14
CA GLY A 593 -14.49 20.23 -9.31
C GLY A 593 -14.38 18.71 -9.16
N LEU A 594 -15.50 17.98 -9.16
CA LEU A 594 -15.47 16.51 -9.24
C LEU A 594 -14.94 16.04 -10.60
N ILE A 595 -15.39 16.64 -11.71
CA ILE A 595 -14.91 16.33 -13.06
C ILE A 595 -13.39 16.59 -13.18
N ASP A 596 -12.88 17.67 -12.59
CA ASP A 596 -11.46 17.98 -12.59
C ASP A 596 -10.64 17.02 -11.70
N LEU A 597 -11.18 16.56 -10.56
CA LEU A 597 -10.57 15.51 -9.72
C LEU A 597 -10.44 14.14 -10.42
N LEU A 598 -11.22 13.87 -11.48
CA LEU A 598 -11.05 12.65 -12.28
C LEU A 598 -9.82 12.71 -13.19
N ARG A 599 -9.34 13.91 -13.55
CA ARG A 599 -8.22 14.09 -14.49
C ARG A 599 -6.91 13.57 -13.91
N SER A 600 -5.99 13.21 -14.80
CA SER A 600 -4.62 12.82 -14.48
C SER A 600 -3.60 13.39 -15.46
N SER A 601 -4.04 13.91 -16.62
CA SER A 601 -3.21 14.71 -17.51
C SER A 601 -2.64 15.95 -16.81
N GLY A 602 -1.33 16.14 -16.94
CA GLY A 602 -0.60 17.28 -16.35
C GLY A 602 -0.44 17.27 -14.82
N CYS A 603 -1.18 16.43 -14.08
CA CYS A 603 -1.06 16.31 -12.64
C CYS A 603 0.13 15.42 -12.25
N GLN A 604 1.05 15.90 -11.42
CA GLN A 604 2.05 15.02 -10.81
C GLN A 604 1.37 14.00 -9.88
N PRO A 605 1.83 12.75 -9.80
CA PRO A 605 1.23 11.73 -8.92
C PRO A 605 1.22 12.09 -7.42
N ASN A 606 2.08 13.03 -6.99
CA ASN A 606 2.04 13.61 -5.64
C ASN A 606 0.81 14.49 -5.40
N GLU A 607 0.37 15.23 -6.43
CA GLU A 607 -0.47 16.42 -6.34
C GLU A 607 -1.96 16.17 -6.62
N ARG A 608 -2.29 15.14 -7.44
CA ARG A 608 -3.67 14.83 -7.90
C ARG A 608 -4.73 14.81 -6.79
N TRP A 609 -4.34 14.50 -5.55
CA TRP A 609 -5.24 14.40 -4.39
C TRP A 609 -5.05 15.50 -3.32
N HIS A 610 -4.21 16.50 -3.56
CA HIS A 610 -3.96 17.59 -2.60
C HIS A 610 -5.18 18.51 -2.44
N ASP A 611 -5.85 18.80 -3.55
CA ASP A 611 -7.04 19.67 -3.62
C ASP A 611 -8.34 18.93 -3.25
N TYR A 612 -8.26 17.70 -2.71
CA TYR A 612 -9.43 16.87 -2.46
C TYR A 612 -10.29 17.41 -1.27
N PRO A 613 -11.57 17.79 -1.48
CA PRO A 613 -12.43 18.37 -0.46
C PRO A 613 -12.92 17.28 0.50
N THR A 614 -12.08 16.98 1.49
CA THR A 614 -12.19 15.76 2.30
C THR A 614 -13.44 15.74 3.17
N GLU A 615 -13.99 16.91 3.50
CA GLU A 615 -15.22 17.07 4.26
C GLU A 615 -16.46 16.97 3.36
N CYS A 616 -16.52 17.70 2.23
CA CYS A 616 -17.65 17.65 1.30
C CYS A 616 -17.85 16.28 0.63
N PHE A 617 -16.77 15.52 0.36
CA PHE A 617 -16.83 14.21 -0.30
C PHE A 617 -16.42 13.04 0.63
N PHE A 618 -16.62 13.17 1.94
CA PHE A 618 -16.20 12.19 2.95
C PHE A 618 -16.70 10.76 2.69
N PHE A 619 -17.93 10.60 2.17
CA PHE A 619 -18.52 9.30 1.85
C PHE A 619 -18.23 8.87 0.41
N GLU A 620 -18.16 9.84 -0.49
CA GLU A 620 -17.99 9.70 -1.94
C GLU A 620 -16.57 9.29 -2.32
N LYS A 621 -15.58 9.46 -1.43
CA LYS A 621 -14.17 9.13 -1.69
C LYS A 621 -13.93 7.80 -2.42
N PRO A 622 -14.52 6.65 -2.04
CA PRO A 622 -14.29 5.40 -2.78
C PRO A 622 -14.81 5.46 -4.22
N ILE A 623 -15.90 6.21 -4.48
CA ILE A 623 -16.45 6.43 -5.83
C ILE A 623 -15.55 7.38 -6.62
N VAL A 624 -15.07 8.49 -6.04
CA VAL A 624 -14.18 9.42 -6.75
C VAL A 624 -12.89 8.70 -7.15
N PHE A 625 -12.31 7.88 -6.27
CA PHE A 625 -11.12 7.09 -6.58
C PHE A 625 -11.41 5.98 -7.60
N PHE A 626 -12.53 5.25 -7.49
CA PHE A 626 -12.96 4.27 -8.47
C PHE A 626 -13.16 4.89 -9.87
N ALA A 627 -13.87 6.02 -9.95
CA ALA A 627 -14.11 6.73 -11.20
C ALA A 627 -12.82 7.32 -11.77
N ALA A 628 -11.94 7.86 -10.93
CA ALA A 628 -10.64 8.40 -11.34
C ALA A 628 -9.72 7.30 -11.91
N ASN A 629 -9.78 6.07 -11.37
CA ASN A 629 -9.10 4.91 -11.95
C ASN A 629 -9.77 4.48 -13.27
N ALA A 630 -11.10 4.35 -13.28
CA ALA A 630 -11.86 3.94 -14.46
C ALA A 630 -11.72 4.90 -15.66
N VAL A 631 -11.55 6.20 -15.42
CA VAL A 631 -11.21 7.20 -16.45
C VAL A 631 -9.83 6.90 -17.05
N GLN A 632 -8.84 6.60 -16.21
CA GLN A 632 -7.51 6.22 -16.70
C GLN A 632 -7.58 4.89 -17.46
N GLU A 633 -8.16 3.82 -16.89
CA GLU A 633 -8.38 2.54 -17.57
C GLU A 633 -9.08 2.70 -18.92
N CYS A 634 -10.09 3.57 -19.03
CA CYS A 634 -10.75 3.84 -20.29
C CYS A 634 -9.86 4.60 -21.29
N ALA A 635 -9.00 5.53 -20.84
CA ALA A 635 -8.02 6.19 -21.71
C ALA A 635 -6.97 5.19 -22.22
N LEU A 636 -6.51 4.30 -21.33
CA LEU A 636 -5.60 3.19 -21.64
C LEU A 636 -6.21 2.23 -22.68
N LEU A 637 -7.46 1.78 -22.48
CA LEU A 637 -8.19 0.91 -23.40
C LEU A 637 -8.46 1.57 -24.75
N LEU A 638 -8.70 2.88 -24.79
CA LEU A 638 -8.87 3.64 -26.04
C LEU A 638 -7.54 3.75 -26.81
N LEU A 639 -6.41 4.02 -26.13
CA LEU A 639 -5.10 4.06 -26.78
C LEU A 639 -4.75 2.69 -27.39
N LEU A 640 -4.87 1.60 -26.60
CA LEU A 640 -4.65 0.24 -27.10
C LEU A 640 -5.57 -0.07 -28.28
N SER A 641 -6.88 0.14 -28.15
CA SER A 641 -7.84 -0.15 -29.22
C SER A 641 -7.55 0.64 -30.49
N GLY A 642 -7.11 1.90 -30.36
CA GLY A 642 -6.65 2.73 -31.47
C GLY A 642 -5.42 2.15 -32.17
N THR A 643 -4.36 1.85 -31.41
CA THR A 643 -3.11 1.28 -31.94
C THR A 643 -3.34 -0.06 -32.62
N VAL A 644 -4.07 -0.97 -31.96
CA VAL A 644 -4.48 -2.28 -32.51
C VAL A 644 -5.27 -2.10 -33.82
N SER A 645 -6.22 -1.17 -33.85
CA SER A 645 -6.99 -0.86 -35.06
C SER A 645 -6.12 -0.32 -36.20
N THR A 646 -5.11 0.51 -35.90
CA THR A 646 -4.17 0.99 -36.95
C THR A 646 -3.32 -0.13 -37.53
N ILE A 647 -2.80 -1.04 -36.69
CA ILE A 647 -1.98 -2.19 -37.13
C ILE A 647 -2.80 -3.12 -38.04
N PHE A 648 -4.01 -3.49 -37.64
CA PHE A 648 -4.84 -4.40 -38.44
C PHE A 648 -5.39 -3.76 -39.73
N ARG A 649 -5.63 -2.44 -39.75
CA ARG A 649 -5.92 -1.72 -41.00
C ARG A 649 -4.72 -1.71 -41.95
N ALA A 650 -3.50 -1.54 -41.44
CA ALA A 650 -2.29 -1.61 -42.26
C ALA A 650 -2.09 -3.00 -42.88
N LYS A 651 -2.48 -4.08 -42.18
CA LYS A 651 -2.54 -5.45 -42.70
C LYS A 651 -3.76 -5.75 -43.59
N GLY A 652 -4.54 -4.75 -43.98
CA GLY A 652 -5.69 -4.91 -44.89
C GLY A 652 -6.86 -5.73 -44.31
N MET A 653 -6.99 -5.81 -42.98
CA MET A 653 -8.12 -6.49 -42.35
C MET A 653 -9.38 -5.63 -42.43
N ASP A 654 -10.54 -6.26 -42.65
CA ASP A 654 -11.82 -5.57 -42.76
C ASP A 654 -12.31 -5.05 -41.39
N SER A 655 -13.19 -4.05 -41.42
CA SER A 655 -13.67 -3.40 -40.20
C SER A 655 -14.56 -4.29 -39.32
N ALA A 656 -15.20 -5.34 -39.85
CA ALA A 656 -16.00 -6.25 -39.03
C ALA A 656 -15.11 -7.22 -38.25
N THR A 657 -14.10 -7.82 -38.90
CA THR A 657 -13.09 -8.66 -38.24
C THR A 657 -12.31 -7.88 -37.18
N ILE A 658 -11.87 -6.65 -37.50
CA ILE A 658 -11.19 -5.77 -36.53
C ILE A 658 -12.09 -5.49 -35.31
N ASN A 659 -13.37 -5.18 -35.52
CA ASN A 659 -14.31 -4.94 -34.41
C ASN A 659 -14.58 -6.21 -33.58
N GLY A 660 -14.55 -7.40 -34.19
CA GLY A 660 -14.63 -8.68 -33.49
C GLY A 660 -13.41 -8.93 -32.59
N ILE A 661 -12.21 -8.76 -33.14
CA ILE A 661 -10.95 -8.90 -32.39
C ILE A 661 -10.85 -7.89 -31.26
N LEU A 662 -11.19 -6.61 -31.51
CA LEU A 662 -11.16 -5.57 -30.49
C LEU A 662 -12.09 -5.89 -29.31
N LYS A 663 -13.28 -6.46 -29.54
CA LYS A 663 -14.17 -6.92 -28.46
C LYS A 663 -13.52 -8.01 -27.61
N GLN A 664 -12.90 -9.02 -28.24
CA GLN A 664 -12.22 -10.08 -27.51
C GLN A 664 -11.00 -9.57 -26.71
N LEU A 665 -10.22 -8.64 -27.29
CA LEU A 665 -9.07 -8.06 -26.62
C LEU A 665 -9.47 -7.11 -25.49
N HIS A 666 -10.57 -6.36 -25.62
CA HIS A 666 -11.03 -5.39 -24.63
C HIS A 666 -11.28 -6.02 -23.25
N ASP A 667 -11.97 -7.17 -23.19
CA ASP A 667 -12.21 -7.88 -21.93
C ASP A 667 -10.96 -8.59 -21.38
N LYS A 668 -10.02 -8.99 -22.25
CA LYS A 668 -8.72 -9.54 -21.83
C LYS A 668 -7.81 -8.42 -21.28
N PHE A 669 -7.75 -7.25 -21.93
CA PHE A 669 -7.02 -6.06 -21.46
C PHE A 669 -7.60 -5.48 -20.17
N ARG A 670 -8.92 -5.48 -19.98
CA ARG A 670 -9.55 -5.06 -18.71
C ARG A 670 -9.09 -5.88 -17.51
N ARG A 671 -8.84 -7.18 -17.69
CA ARG A 671 -8.29 -8.04 -16.63
C ARG A 671 -6.84 -7.67 -16.34
N LEU A 672 -5.98 -7.60 -17.37
CA LEU A 672 -4.58 -7.18 -17.22
C LEU A 672 -4.42 -5.79 -16.57
N LEU A 673 -5.28 -4.82 -16.90
CA LEU A 673 -5.25 -3.47 -16.30
C LEU A 673 -5.78 -3.43 -14.86
N SER A 674 -6.54 -4.45 -14.42
CA SER A 674 -6.95 -4.62 -13.02
C SER A 674 -5.93 -5.38 -12.16
N GLU A 675 -4.95 -6.02 -12.80
CA GLU A 675 -3.83 -6.73 -12.17
C GLU A 675 -2.64 -5.77 -11.92
N GLN A 676 -1.89 -5.97 -10.84
CA GLN A 676 -0.76 -5.10 -10.46
C GLN A 676 0.52 -5.46 -11.24
N LEU A 677 0.45 -5.44 -12.56
CA LEU A 677 1.54 -5.80 -13.46
C LEU A 677 2.63 -4.73 -13.53
N THR A 678 3.88 -5.13 -13.74
CA THR A 678 4.97 -4.21 -14.11
C THR A 678 4.81 -3.77 -15.57
N LEU A 679 5.37 -2.61 -15.93
CA LEU A 679 5.33 -2.10 -17.31
C LEU A 679 5.96 -3.08 -18.32
N SER A 680 7.02 -3.79 -17.93
CA SER A 680 7.65 -4.83 -18.76
C SER A 680 6.74 -6.04 -18.95
N LEU A 681 6.08 -6.51 -17.88
CA LEU A 681 5.14 -7.63 -17.96
C LEU A 681 3.90 -7.27 -18.79
N LEU A 682 3.35 -6.06 -18.63
CA LEU A 682 2.21 -5.56 -19.40
C LEU A 682 2.49 -5.55 -20.91
N LYS A 683 3.68 -5.09 -21.34
CA LYS A 683 4.13 -5.15 -22.76
C LYS A 683 4.08 -6.57 -23.32
N THR A 684 4.66 -7.53 -22.59
CA THR A 684 4.69 -8.94 -22.97
C THR A 684 3.27 -9.52 -23.03
N CYS A 685 2.46 -9.32 -21.99
CA CYS A 685 1.09 -9.83 -21.93
C CYS A 685 0.19 -9.24 -23.02
N VAL A 686 0.28 -7.94 -23.33
CA VAL A 686 -0.45 -7.31 -24.44
C VAL A 686 -0.04 -7.92 -25.79
N SER A 687 1.27 -8.09 -26.02
CA SER A 687 1.81 -8.71 -27.23
C SER A 687 1.32 -10.16 -27.40
N ASP A 688 1.37 -10.96 -26.32
CA ASP A 688 0.95 -12.37 -26.34
C ASP A 688 -0.56 -12.54 -26.47
N LEU A 689 -1.36 -11.64 -25.88
CA LEU A 689 -2.81 -11.63 -26.11
C LEU A 689 -3.14 -11.37 -27.57
N MET A 690 -2.44 -10.45 -28.22
CA MET A 690 -2.64 -10.17 -29.65
C MET A 690 -2.18 -11.33 -30.53
N ARG A 691 -1.02 -11.93 -30.24
CA ARG A 691 -0.56 -13.16 -30.94
C ARG A 691 -1.62 -14.27 -30.84
N LYS A 692 -2.14 -14.53 -29.64
CA LYS A 692 -3.18 -15.56 -29.41
C LYS A 692 -4.46 -15.27 -30.21
N VAL A 693 -5.00 -14.05 -30.14
CA VAL A 693 -6.22 -13.70 -30.87
C VAL A 693 -6.02 -13.68 -32.39
N LEU A 694 -4.83 -13.34 -32.89
CA LEU A 694 -4.52 -13.46 -34.32
C LEU A 694 -4.48 -14.91 -34.79
N VAL A 695 -3.86 -15.81 -34.02
CA VAL A 695 -3.90 -17.26 -34.31
C VAL A 695 -5.35 -17.80 -34.26
N GLU A 696 -6.16 -17.32 -33.31
CA GLU A 696 -7.60 -17.68 -33.19
C GLU A 696 -8.47 -17.18 -34.36
N THR A 697 -8.11 -16.08 -35.05
CA THR A 697 -9.00 -15.39 -36.01
C THR A 697 -8.50 -15.28 -37.44
N LYS A 698 -7.19 -15.19 -37.67
CA LYS A 698 -6.56 -15.21 -39.00
C LYS A 698 -5.09 -15.68 -38.87
N PRO A 699 -4.81 -17.00 -38.86
CA PRO A 699 -3.47 -17.54 -38.56
C PRO A 699 -2.37 -17.15 -39.56
N GLU A 700 -2.73 -16.67 -40.76
CA GLU A 700 -1.81 -16.05 -41.73
C GLU A 700 -1.22 -14.71 -41.25
N CYS A 701 -1.82 -14.10 -40.22
CA CYS A 701 -1.58 -12.73 -39.79
C CYS A 701 -0.56 -12.65 -38.64
N VAL A 702 0.74 -12.64 -38.98
CA VAL A 702 1.83 -12.53 -38.00
C VAL A 702 2.12 -11.06 -37.67
N LEU A 703 2.39 -10.75 -36.40
CA LEU A 703 2.94 -9.45 -35.97
C LEU A 703 4.44 -9.38 -36.25
N THR A 704 4.86 -8.33 -36.93
CA THR A 704 6.29 -7.99 -37.13
C THR A 704 6.86 -7.30 -35.89
N ASP A 705 8.18 -7.33 -35.72
CA ASP A 705 8.85 -6.68 -34.58
C ASP A 705 8.60 -5.17 -34.55
N ALA A 706 8.43 -4.52 -35.70
CA ALA A 706 8.06 -3.10 -35.79
C ALA A 706 6.66 -2.83 -35.21
N GLU A 707 5.69 -3.73 -35.44
CA GLU A 707 4.34 -3.62 -34.87
C GLU A 707 4.33 -3.95 -33.37
N VAL A 708 5.18 -4.89 -32.93
CA VAL A 708 5.42 -5.16 -31.50
C VAL A 708 6.06 -3.96 -30.81
N GLN A 709 7.03 -3.27 -31.44
CA GLN A 709 7.57 -2.01 -30.92
C GLN A 709 6.54 -0.89 -30.93
N GLN A 710 5.67 -0.78 -31.95
CA GLN A 710 4.57 0.17 -31.96
C GLN A 710 3.59 -0.05 -30.79
N LEU A 711 3.30 -1.31 -30.45
CA LEU A 711 2.49 -1.69 -29.29
C LEU A 711 3.21 -1.38 -27.97
N ASN A 712 4.49 -1.71 -27.86
CA ASN A 712 5.29 -1.43 -26.66
C ASN A 712 5.43 0.08 -26.40
N GLY A 713 5.64 0.88 -27.45
CA GLY A 713 5.69 2.34 -27.38
C GLY A 713 4.33 2.98 -27.11
N ALA A 714 3.21 2.32 -27.47
CA ALA A 714 1.89 2.71 -26.98
C ALA A 714 1.75 2.40 -25.47
N VAL A 715 2.20 1.22 -25.02
CA VAL A 715 2.19 0.79 -23.60
C VAL A 715 3.13 1.64 -22.72
N GLU A 716 4.17 2.24 -23.27
CA GLU A 716 4.97 3.28 -22.58
C GLU A 716 4.19 4.59 -22.44
N LYS A 717 3.64 5.10 -23.55
CA LYS A 717 2.85 6.35 -23.58
C LYS A 717 1.54 6.26 -22.79
N MET A 718 1.05 5.04 -22.52
CA MET A 718 -0.01 4.75 -21.56
C MET A 718 0.36 5.14 -20.12
N THR A 719 1.62 4.97 -19.72
CA THR A 719 2.10 5.32 -18.38
C THR A 719 2.52 6.79 -18.23
N ASP A 720 2.69 7.51 -19.34
CA ASP A 720 2.95 8.95 -19.36
C ASP A 720 1.65 9.76 -19.53
N THR A 721 1.12 10.28 -18.42
CA THR A 721 -0.03 11.21 -18.42
C THR A 721 0.32 12.60 -18.96
N GLY A 722 1.60 12.91 -19.16
CA GLY A 722 2.07 14.08 -19.90
C GLY A 722 1.95 13.93 -21.42
N SER A 723 1.80 12.70 -21.95
CA SER A 723 1.79 12.48 -23.40
C SER A 723 0.54 13.08 -24.07
N THR A 724 0.74 13.78 -25.18
CA THR A 724 -0.34 14.46 -25.93
C THR A 724 -1.44 13.51 -26.39
N LEU A 725 -1.10 12.25 -26.65
CA LEU A 725 -2.07 11.18 -26.95
C LEU A 725 -2.92 10.86 -25.72
N TYR A 726 -2.32 10.65 -24.55
CA TYR A 726 -3.04 10.40 -23.31
C TYR A 726 -4.00 11.54 -22.99
N MET A 727 -3.52 12.79 -23.04
CA MET A 727 -4.35 13.98 -22.83
C MET A 727 -5.54 14.05 -23.80
N THR A 728 -5.35 13.64 -25.07
CA THR A 728 -6.40 13.65 -26.09
C THR A 728 -7.50 12.61 -25.80
N PHE A 729 -7.14 11.42 -25.31
CA PHE A 729 -8.12 10.39 -24.95
C PHE A 729 -8.80 10.68 -23.60
N GLU A 730 -8.06 11.13 -22.59
CA GLU A 730 -8.65 11.57 -21.30
C GLU A 730 -9.64 12.73 -21.52
N LYS A 731 -9.28 13.75 -22.32
CA LYS A 731 -10.18 14.87 -22.63
C LYS A 731 -11.51 14.42 -23.25
N ARG A 732 -11.51 13.40 -24.13
CA ARG A 732 -12.75 12.84 -24.71
C ARG A 732 -13.61 12.16 -23.65
N ILE A 733 -12.99 11.39 -22.74
CA ILE A 733 -13.69 10.71 -21.64
C ILE A 733 -14.27 11.72 -20.64
N ILE A 734 -13.50 12.76 -20.30
CA ILE A 734 -13.93 13.85 -19.43
C ILE A 734 -15.13 14.59 -20.03
N LEU A 735 -15.10 14.92 -21.34
CA LEU A 735 -16.23 15.55 -22.04
C LEU A 735 -17.49 14.65 -22.10
N PHE A 736 -17.32 13.33 -22.12
CA PHE A 736 -18.41 12.35 -22.04
C PHE A 736 -19.03 12.30 -20.64
N ILE A 737 -18.22 12.35 -19.58
CA ILE A 737 -18.72 12.39 -18.20
C ILE A 737 -19.40 13.74 -17.91
N GLU A 738 -18.82 14.85 -18.39
CA GLU A 738 -19.40 16.19 -18.34
C GLU A 738 -20.76 16.28 -19.06
N ALA A 739 -20.91 15.58 -20.19
CA ALA A 739 -22.17 15.48 -20.92
C ALA A 739 -23.32 14.96 -20.04
N VAL A 740 -23.07 13.87 -19.29
CA VAL A 740 -24.06 13.27 -18.39
C VAL A 740 -24.26 14.14 -17.13
N LEU A 741 -23.17 14.57 -16.49
CA LEU A 741 -23.22 15.22 -15.17
C LEU A 741 -23.64 16.69 -15.21
N ALA A 742 -23.12 17.46 -16.17
CA ALA A 742 -23.38 18.89 -16.28
C ALA A 742 -24.47 19.20 -17.32
N ARG A 743 -24.50 18.51 -18.46
CA ARG A 743 -25.45 18.79 -19.56
C ARG A 743 -26.69 17.88 -19.58
N GLY A 744 -26.74 16.85 -18.72
CA GLY A 744 -27.91 15.99 -18.56
C GLY A 744 -28.18 15.07 -19.76
N GLU A 745 -27.17 14.83 -20.59
CA GLU A 745 -27.28 13.95 -21.76
C GLU A 745 -27.42 12.48 -21.30
N ASN A 746 -28.59 11.87 -21.56
CA ASN A 746 -28.83 10.46 -21.23
C ASN A 746 -28.08 9.48 -22.16
N ASP A 747 -27.76 9.91 -23.38
CA ASP A 747 -27.04 9.12 -24.39
C ASP A 747 -26.01 9.98 -25.14
N PRO A 748 -24.91 10.39 -24.48
CA PRO A 748 -23.85 11.16 -25.12
C PRO A 748 -23.08 10.34 -26.16
N ALA A 749 -22.45 11.04 -27.11
CA ALA A 749 -21.80 10.42 -28.28
C ALA A 749 -20.83 9.28 -27.90
N PRO A 750 -20.97 8.08 -28.49
CA PRO A 750 -20.28 6.88 -28.02
C PRO A 750 -18.78 6.90 -28.27
N LEU A 751 -18.00 6.49 -27.26
CA LEU A 751 -16.55 6.34 -27.31
C LEU A 751 -16.14 4.87 -27.56
N GLY A 752 -16.81 4.19 -28.48
CA GLY A 752 -16.52 2.78 -28.80
C GLY A 752 -16.75 1.85 -27.60
N LEU A 753 -15.86 0.87 -27.39
CA LEU A 753 -16.06 -0.22 -26.44
C LEU A 753 -16.07 0.21 -24.95
N VAL A 754 -15.52 1.39 -24.61
CA VAL A 754 -15.58 1.89 -23.21
C VAL A 754 -16.93 2.52 -22.84
N THR A 755 -17.81 2.80 -23.82
CA THR A 755 -19.05 3.60 -23.65
C THR A 755 -19.92 3.11 -22.50
N ASP A 756 -20.20 1.82 -22.41
CA ASP A 756 -21.13 1.29 -21.40
C ASP A 756 -20.59 1.41 -19.97
N SER A 757 -19.27 1.26 -19.79
CA SER A 757 -18.63 1.47 -18.50
C SER A 757 -18.51 2.94 -18.14
N LEU A 758 -18.31 3.83 -19.12
CA LEU A 758 -18.38 5.28 -18.88
C LEU A 758 -19.81 5.72 -18.52
N LYS A 759 -20.86 5.14 -19.13
CA LYS A 759 -22.25 5.32 -18.70
C LYS A 759 -22.49 4.85 -17.27
N GLN A 760 -21.95 3.69 -16.88
CA GLN A 760 -22.04 3.18 -15.52
C GLN A 760 -21.33 4.09 -14.50
N VAL A 761 -20.11 4.55 -14.82
CA VAL A 761 -19.34 5.49 -13.99
C VAL A 761 -20.05 6.83 -13.86
N ALA A 762 -20.53 7.41 -14.96
CA ALA A 762 -21.24 8.69 -14.95
C ALA A 762 -22.56 8.61 -14.17
N ALA A 763 -23.35 7.54 -14.35
CA ALA A 763 -24.58 7.32 -13.58
C ALA A 763 -24.29 7.09 -12.08
N LEU A 764 -23.17 6.45 -11.72
CA LEU A 764 -22.73 6.29 -10.33
C LEU A 764 -22.35 7.65 -9.70
N LEU A 765 -21.59 8.48 -10.43
CA LEU A 765 -21.23 9.84 -10.02
C LEU A 765 -22.45 10.76 -9.89
N GLN A 766 -23.43 10.64 -10.80
CA GLN A 766 -24.68 11.42 -10.76
C GLN A 766 -25.51 11.09 -9.52
N ARG A 767 -25.60 9.79 -9.17
CA ARG A 767 -26.25 9.33 -7.92
C ARG A 767 -25.49 9.80 -6.68
N ALA A 768 -24.16 9.73 -6.71
CA ALA A 768 -23.31 10.22 -5.62
C ALA A 768 -23.51 11.72 -5.38
N LEU A 769 -23.44 12.57 -6.41
CA LEU A 769 -23.69 14.01 -6.32
C LEU A 769 -25.12 14.34 -5.84
N THR A 770 -26.11 13.54 -6.22
CA THR A 770 -27.51 13.75 -5.78
C THR A 770 -27.66 13.43 -4.30
N LEU A 771 -27.19 12.27 -3.83
CA LEU A 771 -27.21 11.90 -2.42
C LEU A 771 -26.34 12.84 -1.57
N ASN A 772 -25.19 13.27 -2.09
CA ASN A 772 -24.33 14.25 -1.45
C ASN A 772 -25.08 15.56 -1.19
N TRP A 773 -25.78 16.09 -2.20
CA TRP A 773 -26.58 17.31 -2.05
C TRP A 773 -27.71 17.13 -1.03
N GLU A 774 -28.38 15.97 -1.01
CA GLU A 774 -29.40 15.67 0.00
C GLU A 774 -28.83 15.60 1.41
N VAL A 775 -27.68 14.95 1.60
CA VAL A 775 -27.01 14.81 2.90
C VAL A 775 -26.52 16.16 3.41
N TYR A 776 -25.68 16.85 2.65
CA TYR A 776 -24.92 18.03 3.11
C TYR A 776 -25.69 19.36 3.04
N ARG A 777 -26.92 19.41 2.47
CA ARG A 777 -27.72 20.64 2.32
C ARG A 777 -27.67 21.58 3.54
N LEU A 778 -27.94 21.06 4.73
CA LEU A 778 -28.00 21.84 5.99
C LEU A 778 -26.65 22.46 6.40
N VAL A 779 -25.55 21.96 5.85
CA VAL A 779 -24.18 22.41 6.12
C VAL A 779 -23.68 23.32 4.98
N TYR A 780 -24.18 23.11 3.76
CA TYR A 780 -23.91 23.93 2.58
C TYR A 780 -24.43 25.37 2.72
N ASP A 781 -25.54 25.61 3.42
CA ASP A 781 -25.99 26.97 3.75
C ASP A 781 -24.95 27.72 4.62
N GLY A 782 -24.29 27.00 5.55
CA GLY A 782 -23.16 27.53 6.32
C GLY A 782 -21.86 27.68 5.53
N LEU A 783 -21.62 26.81 4.54
CA LEU A 783 -20.47 26.89 3.63
C LEU A 783 -20.58 28.10 2.69
N LEU A 784 -21.78 28.36 2.13
CA LEU A 784 -22.08 29.56 1.34
C LEU A 784 -21.79 30.83 2.14
N SER A 785 -22.27 30.89 3.37
CA SER A 785 -22.04 32.03 4.28
C SER A 785 -20.54 32.36 4.43
N HIS A 786 -19.66 31.35 4.47
CA HIS A 786 -18.19 31.52 4.58
C HIS A 786 -17.46 31.80 3.26
N VAL A 787 -18.16 31.73 2.13
CA VAL A 787 -17.67 32.16 0.82
C VAL A 787 -18.13 33.59 0.56
N GLU A 788 -19.44 33.85 0.68
CA GLU A 788 -20.08 35.15 0.46
C GLU A 788 -19.53 36.23 1.43
N GLN A 789 -19.31 35.91 2.71
CA GLN A 789 -18.67 36.85 3.66
C GLN A 789 -17.24 37.21 3.27
N GLN A 790 -16.50 36.30 2.63
CA GLN A 790 -15.12 36.58 2.23
C GLN A 790 -15.07 37.37 0.92
N GLU A 791 -15.98 37.11 -0.02
CA GLU A 791 -16.19 37.97 -1.21
C GLU A 791 -16.60 39.40 -0.82
N ALA A 792 -17.41 39.57 0.24
CA ALA A 792 -17.74 40.89 0.78
C ALA A 792 -16.59 41.58 1.56
N SER A 793 -15.42 40.93 1.65
CA SER A 793 -14.22 41.45 2.34
C SER A 793 -12.99 41.60 1.44
N ALA A 794 -13.16 41.39 0.13
CA ALA A 794 -12.10 41.38 -0.89
C ALA A 794 -12.32 42.49 -1.94
#